data_AF-A0A3C1MY29-F1
#
_entry.id   AF-A0A3C1MY29-F1
#
_cell.length_a   1.000
_cell.length_b   1.000
_cell.length_c   1.000
_cell.angle_alpha   90.00
_cell.angle_beta   90.00
_cell.angle_gamma   90.00
#
_symmetry.space_group_name_H-M   'P 1'
#
loop_
_entity.id
_entity.type
_entity.pdbx_description
1 polymer ?
#
loop_
_entity_poly.entity_id
_entity_poly.type
_entity_poly.pdbx_seq_one_letter_code
_entity_poly.pdbx_strand_id
1 'polypeptide(L)'
;MRMSWVKRLWGRTGFNWLRAAGVVIVLAVGMSGTAYADEDSDFLAAREAFRSGNSAQLALYAERLKTSVLLPYVQYWALSARLKDASADEIRDFIARNTDSVLSDRLRGDWLRLLGQNQDWQTYRNEYPLLVKTDSSLQCYAVRARLVQGETLALKDGVALWFSGNDLPAACSPLFSQLIADKLISDDDIWQRFRRALEEANPGLAKALITYLPAAQRLDARLLDRATNAPENLLDNRALALDQRGDRELALYAIGRMARKDADTAASKWEGISHRFTPAERHYLWGQLGLFAARQHLPVALDWFERATSEGMNDDLLGWKVRTALRQGNWPAAQSGIDAMSPAARNEPAWRYWLARAYKQQGKLVQANALLAPLSLEHDFYGLLAEEELGPAMGAPAINVKVSSDEVASMGRVADIQRALLLYRLDLRFDANNEWNWATRNYDDRRLLAAAELARQKNWYDRAINTANRTRQLHDFDLRFLAPYRDTAKIYAKQYGLDEAWVYGLMRQESRFVSQAKSGVGASGLMQIMPATARWIAAKLHLKNFQAASIHELDTNMQFGMYYLKTIQQGLDGSAVLATAAYNAGPGRARRWRGDSAMEGAIYAESIPFSETRDYVKKVMYNAVYYARSFGQSNTSLKARLGTIGATAGTPGCGGEDENAPACDQ
;
A
#
# COMPACT_ATOMS: atom_id res chain seq x y z
N MET A 1 39.73 17.62 -11.26
CA MET A 1 40.11 18.96 -11.77
C MET A 1 41.46 18.84 -12.46
N ARG A 2 41.51 18.85 -13.82
CA ARG A 2 42.75 18.75 -14.66
C ARG A 2 43.54 17.42 -14.46
N MET A 3 44.42 16.91 -15.32
CA MET A 3 44.83 17.07 -16.75
C MET A 3 45.70 15.81 -17.06
N SER A 4 46.10 15.38 -18.27
CA SER A 4 45.56 15.32 -19.63
C SER A 4 46.69 14.87 -20.58
N TRP A 5 46.51 13.78 -21.33
CA TRP A 5 47.03 13.54 -22.71
C TRP A 5 48.53 13.53 -23.12
N VAL A 6 49.00 12.37 -23.60
CA VAL A 6 49.98 12.12 -24.72
C VAL A 6 49.64 10.72 -25.33
N LYS A 7 49.73 10.29 -26.61
CA LYS A 7 49.95 10.81 -27.99
C LYS A 7 51.21 10.29 -28.78
N ARG A 8 50.98 9.30 -29.67
CA ARG A 8 51.64 9.08 -31.01
C ARG A 8 53.13 8.62 -30.98
N LEU A 9 53.76 7.95 -31.97
CA LEU A 9 53.50 7.27 -33.29
C LEU A 9 54.81 6.43 -33.61
N TRP A 10 55.02 5.54 -34.61
CA TRP A 10 54.33 4.96 -35.79
C TRP A 10 55.00 3.60 -36.21
N GLY A 11 54.65 3.02 -37.37
CA GLY A 11 55.51 2.07 -38.12
C GLY A 11 55.11 0.57 -38.14
N ARG A 12 55.34 -0.20 -39.23
CA ARG A 12 54.64 -0.23 -40.55
C ARG A 12 55.35 -1.18 -41.55
N THR A 13 54.93 -2.45 -41.60
CA THR A 13 55.08 -3.47 -42.68
C THR A 13 53.82 -4.36 -42.61
N GLY A 14 53.27 -5.05 -43.62
CA GLY A 14 53.79 -5.63 -44.88
C GLY A 14 53.84 -7.16 -44.69
N PHE A 15 53.11 -8.04 -45.41
CA PHE A 15 52.53 -7.97 -46.77
C PHE A 15 51.27 -8.88 -46.96
N ASN A 16 50.73 -8.92 -48.20
CA ASN A 16 49.52 -9.60 -48.74
C ASN A 16 49.29 -11.10 -48.34
N TRP A 17 48.08 -11.70 -48.44
CA TRP A 17 47.34 -11.97 -49.71
C TRP A 17 45.85 -12.41 -49.58
N LEU A 18 45.16 -12.35 -50.74
CA LEU A 18 43.91 -13.04 -51.15
C LEU A 18 42.56 -12.65 -50.52
N ARG A 19 41.68 -12.02 -51.34
CA ARG A 19 40.39 -12.61 -51.78
C ARG A 19 39.89 -11.95 -53.07
N ALA A 20 39.00 -12.65 -53.79
CA ALA A 20 38.65 -12.34 -55.18
C ALA A 20 37.52 -11.31 -55.33
N ALA A 21 37.45 -10.68 -56.51
CA ALA A 21 36.34 -9.83 -56.93
C ALA A 21 35.18 -10.67 -57.50
N GLY A 22 33.95 -10.19 -57.35
CA GLY A 22 32.74 -10.82 -57.89
C GLY A 22 31.54 -9.89 -57.76
N VAL A 23 31.31 -9.05 -58.78
CA VAL A 23 30.13 -8.17 -58.83
C VAL A 23 28.92 -9.01 -59.21
N VAL A 24 27.92 -9.05 -58.33
CA VAL A 24 26.58 -9.57 -58.65
C VAL A 24 25.61 -8.40 -58.70
N ILE A 25 24.97 -8.23 -59.86
CA ILE A 25 23.94 -7.22 -60.08
C ILE A 25 22.68 -7.67 -59.34
N VAL A 26 22.28 -6.94 -58.30
CA VAL A 26 20.98 -7.14 -57.66
C VAL A 26 19.92 -6.44 -58.51
N LEU A 27 19.18 -7.23 -59.29
CA LEU A 27 17.98 -6.77 -59.99
C LEU A 27 16.94 -6.30 -58.97
N ALA A 28 16.50 -5.05 -59.09
CA ALA A 28 15.44 -4.48 -58.27
C ALA A 28 14.08 -5.05 -58.68
N VAL A 29 13.77 -6.27 -58.23
CA VAL A 29 12.41 -6.83 -58.33
C VAL A 29 11.52 -6.05 -57.39
N GLY A 30 10.62 -5.24 -57.96
CA GLY A 30 9.63 -4.45 -57.24
C GLY A 30 8.56 -5.34 -56.59
N MET A 31 8.88 -6.00 -55.48
CA MET A 31 7.87 -6.56 -54.59
C MET A 31 7.16 -5.41 -53.86
N SER A 32 6.09 -4.91 -54.47
CA SER A 32 5.07 -4.09 -53.82
C SER A 32 4.25 -4.93 -52.82
N GLY A 33 4.95 -5.54 -51.85
CA GLY A 33 4.32 -6.15 -50.70
C GLY A 33 3.63 -5.06 -49.91
N THR A 34 2.29 -5.10 -49.87
CA THR A 34 1.51 -4.30 -48.94
C THR A 34 1.82 -4.80 -47.53
N ALA A 35 2.86 -4.22 -46.93
CA ALA A 35 3.17 -4.39 -45.53
C ALA A 35 1.99 -3.83 -44.73
N TYR A 36 1.04 -4.69 -44.39
CA TYR A 36 0.12 -4.45 -43.30
C TYR A 36 0.98 -4.19 -42.07
N ALA A 37 1.05 -2.93 -41.68
CA ALA A 37 1.80 -2.53 -40.52
C ALA A 37 1.18 -3.22 -39.30
N ASP A 38 2.02 -3.87 -38.52
CA ASP A 38 1.61 -4.39 -37.23
C ASP A 38 1.28 -3.20 -36.31
N GLU A 39 0.00 -3.02 -35.97
CA GLU A 39 -0.48 -1.93 -35.11
C GLU A 39 0.26 -1.93 -33.76
N ASP A 40 0.72 -3.09 -33.27
CA ASP A 40 1.49 -3.19 -32.04
C ASP A 40 2.87 -2.54 -32.19
N SER A 41 3.60 -2.89 -33.25
CA SER A 41 4.91 -2.30 -33.58
C SER A 41 4.81 -0.78 -33.79
N ASP A 42 3.74 -0.31 -34.45
CA ASP A 42 3.50 1.11 -34.68
C ASP A 42 3.11 1.84 -33.40
N PHE A 43 2.34 1.21 -32.50
CA PHE A 43 1.99 1.81 -31.21
C PHE A 43 3.20 1.93 -30.29
N LEU A 44 4.07 0.92 -30.26
CA LEU A 44 5.32 0.95 -29.50
C LEU A 44 6.30 1.98 -30.09
N ALA A 45 6.39 2.09 -31.41
CA ALA A 45 7.19 3.11 -32.09
C ALA A 45 6.64 4.54 -31.86
N ALA A 46 5.32 4.73 -31.85
CA ALA A 46 4.67 5.99 -31.49
C ALA A 46 5.00 6.40 -30.04
N ARG A 47 4.98 5.45 -29.11
CA ARG A 47 5.32 5.68 -27.69
C ARG A 47 6.77 6.16 -27.53
N GLU A 48 7.69 5.63 -28.33
CA GLU A 48 9.10 6.05 -28.31
C GLU A 48 9.35 7.35 -29.09
N ALA A 49 8.58 7.62 -30.16
CA ALA A 49 8.54 8.93 -30.81
C ALA A 49 8.09 10.04 -29.85
N PHE A 50 7.06 9.78 -29.03
CA PHE A 50 6.65 10.70 -27.95
C PHE A 50 7.75 10.92 -26.91
N ARG A 51 8.36 9.84 -26.39
CA ARG A 51 9.45 9.90 -25.39
C ARG A 51 10.68 10.66 -25.87
N SER A 52 11.02 10.53 -27.15
CA SER A 52 12.14 11.22 -27.81
C SER A 52 11.78 12.64 -28.30
N GLY A 53 10.54 13.11 -28.09
CA GLY A 53 10.08 14.43 -28.54
C GLY A 53 9.87 14.56 -30.06
N ASN A 54 9.88 13.45 -30.80
CA ASN A 54 9.76 13.42 -32.25
C ASN A 54 8.30 13.51 -32.70
N SER A 55 7.74 14.73 -32.64
CA SER A 55 6.36 15.03 -33.03
C SER A 55 6.03 14.66 -34.49
N ALA A 56 7.00 14.78 -35.40
CA ALA A 56 6.82 14.42 -36.81
C ALA A 56 6.61 12.90 -37.00
N GLN A 57 7.39 12.06 -36.34
CA GLN A 57 7.16 10.61 -36.33
C GLN A 57 5.85 10.25 -35.62
N LEU A 58 5.55 10.91 -34.49
CA LEU A 58 4.32 10.68 -33.73
C LEU A 58 3.05 10.93 -34.58
N ALA A 59 3.06 11.98 -35.43
CA ALA A 59 1.98 12.26 -36.38
C ALA A 59 1.86 11.17 -37.47
N LEU A 60 2.98 10.66 -38.00
CA LEU A 60 2.96 9.56 -38.99
C LEU A 60 2.37 8.27 -38.40
N TYR A 61 2.67 7.94 -37.15
CA TYR A 61 2.05 6.78 -36.49
C TYR A 61 0.57 7.00 -36.16
N ALA A 62 0.13 8.23 -35.87
CA ALA A 62 -1.28 8.53 -35.68
C ALA A 62 -2.13 8.24 -36.93
N GLU A 63 -1.62 8.56 -38.13
CA GLU A 63 -2.29 8.22 -39.40
C GLU A 63 -2.29 6.73 -39.71
N ARG A 64 -1.23 6.00 -39.33
CA ARG A 64 -1.14 4.54 -39.49
C ARG A 64 -2.09 3.81 -38.54
N LEU A 65 -2.26 4.32 -37.33
CA LEU A 65 -3.10 3.76 -36.27
C LEU A 65 -4.55 4.29 -36.28
N LYS A 66 -5.00 4.98 -37.34
CA LYS A 66 -6.32 5.66 -37.35
C LYS A 66 -7.54 4.75 -37.21
N THR A 67 -7.39 3.45 -37.48
CA THR A 67 -8.40 2.41 -37.24
C THR A 67 -8.24 1.71 -35.89
N SER A 68 -7.10 1.87 -35.24
CA SER A 68 -6.76 1.18 -34.00
C SER A 68 -7.52 1.76 -32.82
N VAL A 69 -8.02 0.90 -31.94
CA VAL A 69 -8.59 1.35 -30.66
C VAL A 69 -7.55 2.05 -29.77
N LEU A 70 -6.24 1.92 -30.06
CA LEU A 70 -5.16 2.61 -29.34
C LEU A 70 -4.87 4.04 -29.84
N LEU A 71 -5.50 4.50 -30.92
CA LEU A 71 -5.36 5.88 -31.44
C LEU A 71 -5.50 6.99 -30.37
N PRO A 72 -6.42 6.91 -29.38
CA PRO A 72 -6.54 7.91 -28.32
C PRO A 72 -5.25 8.17 -27.54
N TYR A 73 -4.41 7.15 -27.32
CA TYR A 73 -3.12 7.31 -26.63
C TYR A 73 -2.14 8.14 -27.46
N VAL A 74 -2.09 7.91 -28.78
CA VAL A 74 -1.21 8.65 -29.69
C VAL A 74 -1.65 10.11 -29.81
N GLN A 75 -2.96 10.36 -29.89
CA GLN A 75 -3.53 11.71 -29.86
C GLN A 75 -3.29 12.41 -28.52
N TYR A 76 -3.48 11.71 -27.39
CA TYR A 76 -3.15 12.20 -26.05
C TYR A 76 -1.67 12.60 -25.96
N TRP A 77 -0.74 11.75 -26.40
CA TRP A 77 0.70 12.05 -26.41
C TRP A 77 1.03 13.28 -27.25
N ALA A 78 0.47 13.40 -28.46
CA ALA A 78 0.71 14.52 -29.36
C ALA A 78 0.18 15.86 -28.81
N LEU A 79 -0.92 15.83 -28.05
CA LEU A 79 -1.49 17.01 -27.40
C LEU A 79 -0.77 17.36 -26.09
N SER A 80 -0.49 16.36 -25.23
CA SER A 80 0.26 16.54 -23.99
C SER A 80 1.67 17.10 -24.22
N ALA A 81 2.34 16.72 -25.31
CA ALA A 81 3.67 17.23 -25.67
C ALA A 81 3.71 18.76 -25.87
N ARG A 82 2.58 19.39 -26.20
CA ARG A 82 2.44 20.83 -26.47
C ARG A 82 1.33 21.49 -25.63
N LEU A 83 1.01 20.93 -24.46
CA LEU A 83 -0.18 21.33 -23.68
C LEU A 83 -0.18 22.81 -23.23
N LYS A 84 0.99 23.47 -23.23
CA LYS A 84 1.14 24.91 -22.95
C LYS A 84 0.73 25.81 -24.12
N ASP A 85 0.83 25.27 -25.34
CA ASP A 85 0.65 25.97 -26.61
C ASP A 85 -0.65 25.55 -27.31
N ALA A 86 -1.38 24.58 -26.74
CA ALA A 86 -2.67 24.11 -27.20
C ALA A 86 -3.80 25.04 -26.73
N SER A 87 -4.76 25.28 -27.61
CA SER A 87 -5.98 26.03 -27.28
C SER A 87 -6.92 25.23 -26.37
N ALA A 88 -7.78 25.92 -25.64
CA ALA A 88 -8.81 25.31 -24.81
C ALA A 88 -9.76 24.41 -25.63
N ASP A 89 -10.01 24.77 -26.89
CA ASP A 89 -10.93 24.06 -27.76
C ASP A 89 -10.31 22.79 -28.34
N GLU A 90 -9.01 22.76 -28.68
CA GLU A 90 -8.30 21.51 -29.02
C GLU A 90 -8.30 20.50 -27.86
N ILE A 91 -8.18 20.99 -26.63
CA ILE A 91 -8.22 20.16 -25.41
C ILE A 91 -9.64 19.62 -25.18
N ARG A 92 -10.67 20.45 -25.34
CA ARG A 92 -12.08 20.04 -25.29
C ARG A 92 -12.45 19.07 -26.40
N ASP A 93 -11.97 19.27 -27.62
CA ASP A 93 -12.20 18.38 -28.76
C ASP A 93 -11.58 17.00 -28.52
N PHE A 94 -10.37 16.93 -27.94
CA PHE A 94 -9.81 15.64 -27.51
C PHE A 94 -10.69 14.99 -26.44
N ILE A 95 -11.09 15.75 -25.41
CA ILE A 95 -11.89 15.25 -24.29
C ILE A 95 -13.27 14.77 -24.75
N ALA A 96 -13.94 15.49 -25.66
CA ALA A 96 -15.25 15.15 -26.20
C ALA A 96 -15.20 13.88 -27.07
N ARG A 97 -14.20 13.76 -27.96
CA ARG A 97 -13.97 12.54 -28.76
C ARG A 97 -13.63 11.33 -27.91
N ASN A 98 -13.06 11.54 -26.72
CA ASN A 98 -12.67 10.50 -25.77
C ASN A 98 -13.44 10.66 -24.44
N THR A 99 -14.76 10.92 -24.54
CA THR A 99 -15.64 11.17 -23.40
C THR A 99 -15.58 10.01 -22.40
N ASP A 100 -15.49 10.36 -21.12
CA ASP A 100 -15.33 9.42 -20.00
C ASP A 100 -14.20 8.40 -20.18
N SER A 101 -13.00 8.85 -20.54
CA SER A 101 -11.78 8.03 -20.59
C SER A 101 -10.70 8.48 -19.60
N VAL A 102 -9.81 7.56 -19.22
CA VAL A 102 -8.68 7.86 -18.33
C VAL A 102 -7.67 8.85 -18.93
N LEU A 103 -7.62 8.94 -20.25
CA LEU A 103 -6.78 9.90 -20.98
C LEU A 103 -7.36 11.32 -20.88
N SER A 104 -8.68 11.46 -21.03
CA SER A 104 -9.38 12.75 -20.89
C SER A 104 -9.32 13.30 -19.48
N ASP A 105 -9.52 12.44 -18.46
CA ASP A 105 -9.38 12.80 -17.05
C ASP A 105 -7.94 13.24 -16.71
N ARG A 106 -6.94 12.50 -17.22
CA ARG A 106 -5.53 12.86 -17.06
C ARG A 106 -5.18 14.17 -17.77
N LEU A 107 -5.60 14.36 -19.01
CA LEU A 107 -5.35 15.59 -19.77
C LEU A 107 -6.01 16.80 -19.10
N ARG A 108 -7.24 16.66 -18.60
CA ARG A 108 -7.94 17.67 -17.81
C ARG A 108 -7.18 17.99 -16.52
N GLY A 109 -6.69 16.99 -15.79
CA GLY A 109 -5.89 17.18 -14.59
C GLY A 109 -4.58 17.94 -14.87
N ASP A 110 -3.86 17.55 -15.92
CA ASP A 110 -2.61 18.20 -16.34
C ASP A 110 -2.87 19.65 -16.84
N TRP A 111 -3.96 19.89 -17.57
CA TRP A 111 -4.39 21.23 -18.02
C TRP A 111 -4.82 22.11 -16.84
N LEU A 112 -5.60 21.59 -15.88
CA LEU A 112 -5.99 22.30 -14.67
C LEU A 112 -4.77 22.77 -13.86
N ARG A 113 -3.68 22.00 -13.78
CA ARG A 113 -2.45 22.47 -13.13
C ARG A 113 -1.86 23.70 -13.85
N LEU A 114 -1.91 23.77 -15.19
CA LEU A 114 -1.50 24.97 -15.93
C LEU A 114 -2.46 26.15 -15.70
N LEU A 115 -3.77 25.93 -15.74
CA LEU A 115 -4.78 26.97 -15.45
C LEU A 115 -4.62 27.56 -14.05
N GLY A 116 -4.37 26.71 -13.04
CA GLY A 116 -4.14 27.14 -11.64
C GLY A 116 -2.80 27.85 -11.42
N GLN A 117 -1.76 27.49 -12.19
CA GLN A 117 -0.47 28.21 -12.22
C GLN A 117 -0.64 29.60 -12.87
N ASN A 118 -1.34 29.66 -14.01
CA ASN A 118 -1.60 30.89 -14.77
C ASN A 118 -2.70 31.77 -14.14
N GLN A 119 -3.41 31.27 -13.13
CA GLN A 119 -4.51 31.93 -12.43
C GLN A 119 -5.75 32.22 -13.30
N ASP A 120 -5.99 31.41 -14.34
CA ASP A 120 -7.25 31.41 -15.09
C ASP A 120 -8.33 30.66 -14.29
N TRP A 121 -8.85 31.35 -13.27
CA TRP A 121 -9.87 30.81 -12.38
C TRP A 121 -11.21 30.56 -13.07
N GLN A 122 -11.49 31.23 -14.19
CA GLN A 122 -12.77 31.09 -14.87
C GLN A 122 -12.82 29.80 -15.69
N THR A 123 -11.77 29.50 -16.48
CA THR A 123 -11.66 28.18 -17.12
C THR A 123 -11.46 27.09 -16.08
N TYR A 124 -10.68 27.34 -15.01
CA TYR A 124 -10.47 26.36 -13.94
C TYR A 124 -11.78 25.90 -13.29
N ARG A 125 -12.69 26.82 -12.92
CA ARG A 125 -13.99 26.45 -12.31
C ARG A 125 -14.93 25.73 -13.27
N ASN A 126 -14.81 25.95 -14.58
CA ASN A 126 -15.62 25.24 -15.57
C ASN A 126 -15.16 23.78 -15.75
N GLU A 127 -13.84 23.55 -15.74
CA GLU A 127 -13.27 22.22 -16.01
C GLU A 127 -13.07 21.37 -14.74
N TYR A 128 -12.78 21.97 -13.57
CA TYR A 128 -12.50 21.22 -12.34
C TYR A 128 -13.65 20.31 -11.84
N PRO A 129 -14.94 20.71 -11.90
CA PRO A 129 -16.07 19.83 -11.54
C PRO A 129 -16.23 18.63 -12.48
N LEU A 130 -15.55 18.63 -13.63
CA LEU A 130 -15.56 17.56 -14.63
C LEU A 130 -14.34 16.62 -14.50
N LEU A 131 -13.51 16.80 -13.47
CA LEU A 131 -12.38 15.94 -13.13
C LEU A 131 -12.82 14.86 -12.13
N VAL A 132 -12.50 13.60 -12.41
CA VAL A 132 -12.81 12.46 -11.53
C VAL A 132 -11.67 12.18 -10.56
N LYS A 133 -10.41 12.31 -10.98
CA LYS A 133 -9.22 12.12 -10.14
C LYS A 133 -8.53 13.44 -9.82
N THR A 134 -8.91 14.05 -8.69
CA THR A 134 -8.24 15.24 -8.15
C THR A 134 -7.00 14.87 -7.30
N ASP A 135 -6.08 15.82 -7.17
CA ASP A 135 -4.93 15.77 -6.25
C ASP A 135 -4.91 17.03 -5.36
N SER A 136 -4.13 17.05 -4.28
CA SER A 136 -4.15 18.18 -3.33
C SER A 136 -3.71 19.52 -3.93
N SER A 137 -2.89 19.53 -4.98
CA SER A 137 -2.58 20.77 -5.73
C SER A 137 -3.83 21.31 -6.41
N LEU A 138 -4.59 20.43 -7.05
CA LEU A 138 -5.84 20.75 -7.75
C LEU A 138 -6.96 21.13 -6.76
N GLN A 139 -7.02 20.51 -5.58
CA GLN A 139 -7.92 20.92 -4.50
C GLN A 139 -7.60 22.35 -4.01
N CYS A 140 -6.31 22.65 -3.76
CA CYS A 140 -5.88 23.98 -3.34
C CYS A 140 -6.13 25.05 -4.41
N TYR A 141 -5.93 24.75 -5.70
CA TYR A 141 -6.32 25.66 -6.78
C TYR A 141 -7.84 25.84 -6.88
N ALA A 142 -8.64 24.78 -6.68
CA ALA A 142 -10.10 24.86 -6.70
C ALA A 142 -10.65 25.77 -5.59
N VAL A 143 -10.10 25.67 -4.37
CA VAL A 143 -10.46 26.59 -3.28
C VAL A 143 -10.11 28.03 -3.64
N ARG A 144 -8.89 28.30 -4.11
CA ARG A 144 -8.47 29.65 -4.53
C ARG A 144 -9.36 30.22 -5.65
N ALA A 145 -9.74 29.42 -6.64
CA ALA A 145 -10.60 29.83 -7.74
C ALA A 145 -12.00 30.29 -7.27
N ARG A 146 -12.53 29.64 -6.23
CA ARG A 146 -13.82 29.97 -5.58
C ARG A 146 -13.70 31.21 -4.69
N LEU A 147 -12.62 31.35 -3.92
CA LEU A 147 -12.36 32.53 -3.08
C LEU A 147 -12.24 33.83 -3.87
N VAL A 148 -11.58 33.81 -5.04
CA VAL A 148 -11.49 34.95 -5.97
C VAL A 148 -12.86 35.42 -6.48
N GLN A 149 -13.89 34.59 -6.36
CA GLN A 149 -15.26 34.85 -6.81
C GLN A 149 -16.23 35.11 -5.64
N GLY A 150 -15.70 35.35 -4.44
CA GLY A 150 -16.48 35.70 -3.24
C GLY A 150 -17.15 34.52 -2.54
N GLU A 151 -16.86 33.27 -2.91
CA GLU A 151 -17.43 32.08 -2.28
C GLU A 151 -16.79 31.81 -0.90
N THR A 152 -17.11 32.62 0.11
CA THR A 152 -16.52 32.55 1.46
C THR A 152 -16.68 31.19 2.15
N LEU A 153 -17.68 30.38 1.77
CA LEU A 153 -17.80 29.01 2.27
C LEU A 153 -16.60 28.12 1.90
N ALA A 154 -15.89 28.40 0.80
CA ALA A 154 -14.69 27.67 0.39
C ALA A 154 -13.51 27.82 1.39
N LEU A 155 -13.56 28.81 2.28
CA LEU A 155 -12.58 28.95 3.37
C LEU A 155 -12.56 27.71 4.28
N LYS A 156 -13.71 27.07 4.52
CA LYS A 156 -13.79 25.82 5.31
C LYS A 156 -13.06 24.67 4.62
N ASP A 157 -13.23 24.54 3.31
CA ASP A 157 -12.56 23.53 2.50
C ASP A 157 -11.04 23.76 2.51
N GLY A 158 -10.60 25.02 2.44
CA GLY A 158 -9.20 25.40 2.56
C GLY A 158 -8.57 25.10 3.93
N VAL A 159 -9.31 25.34 5.02
CA VAL A 159 -8.88 24.98 6.39
C VAL A 159 -8.82 23.46 6.56
N ALA A 160 -9.77 22.70 6.01
CA ALA A 160 -9.74 21.24 6.07
C ALA A 160 -8.48 20.63 5.41
N LEU A 161 -7.97 21.24 4.35
CA LEU A 161 -6.71 20.85 3.68
C LEU A 161 -5.45 21.10 4.53
N TRP A 162 -5.52 21.88 5.62
CA TRP A 162 -4.36 22.17 6.47
C TRP A 162 -3.89 20.95 7.28
N PHE A 163 -4.82 20.14 7.80
CA PHE A 163 -4.55 19.16 8.87
C PHE A 163 -3.86 17.85 8.41
N SER A 164 -2.92 17.95 7.48
CA SER A 164 -2.06 16.86 7.00
C SER A 164 -0.67 16.90 7.64
N GLY A 165 -0.20 15.75 8.13
CA GLY A 165 1.19 15.55 8.57
C GLY A 165 2.17 15.27 7.42
N ASN A 166 1.66 15.16 6.19
CA ASN A 166 2.47 15.02 4.99
C ASN A 166 2.73 16.39 4.33
N ASP A 167 3.83 16.48 3.58
CA ASP A 167 4.11 17.63 2.73
C ASP A 167 2.97 17.85 1.73
N LEU A 168 2.60 19.11 1.51
CA LEU A 168 1.56 19.49 0.55
C LEU A 168 2.17 20.26 -0.63
N PRO A 169 1.62 20.13 -1.85
CA PRO A 169 2.14 20.79 -3.03
C PRO A 169 2.24 22.31 -2.87
N ALA A 170 3.25 22.92 -3.48
CA ALA A 170 3.49 24.37 -3.42
C ALA A 170 2.29 25.22 -3.92
N ALA A 171 1.38 24.64 -4.70
CA ALA A 171 0.08 25.21 -5.06
C ALA A 171 -0.79 25.62 -3.85
N CYS A 172 -0.61 24.95 -2.71
CA CYS A 172 -1.33 25.20 -1.47
C CYS A 172 -0.74 26.33 -0.62
N SER A 173 0.55 26.65 -0.76
CA SER A 173 1.20 27.66 0.09
C SER A 173 0.54 29.04 0.03
N PRO A 174 0.09 29.57 -1.14
CA PRO A 174 -0.64 30.84 -1.18
C PRO A 174 -1.99 30.80 -0.43
N LEU A 175 -2.68 29.65 -0.47
CA LEU A 175 -3.96 29.47 0.23
C LEU A 175 -3.74 29.46 1.75
N PHE A 176 -2.75 28.72 2.24
CA PHE A 176 -2.47 28.67 3.68
C PHE A 176 -1.92 30.00 4.21
N SER A 177 -1.04 30.68 3.48
CA SER A 177 -0.60 32.04 3.85
C SER A 177 -1.76 33.02 3.97
N GLN A 178 -2.77 32.93 3.10
CA GLN A 178 -3.99 33.72 3.24
C GLN A 178 -4.78 33.31 4.49
N LEU A 179 -5.10 32.02 4.67
CA LEU A 179 -5.93 31.56 5.80
C LEU A 179 -5.29 31.83 7.18
N ILE A 180 -3.95 31.88 7.27
CA ILE A 180 -3.20 32.25 8.47
C ILE A 180 -3.25 33.77 8.71
N ALA A 181 -3.19 34.59 7.65
CA ALA A 181 -3.35 36.04 7.73
C ALA A 181 -4.79 36.43 8.14
N ASP A 182 -5.79 35.75 7.57
CA ASP A 182 -7.22 35.88 7.85
C ASP A 182 -7.61 35.27 9.23
N LYS A 183 -6.65 34.69 9.96
CA LYS A 183 -6.82 34.02 11.27
C LYS A 183 -7.84 32.87 11.31
N LEU A 184 -8.05 32.23 10.16
CA LEU A 184 -8.87 31.03 9.98
C LEU A 184 -8.07 29.73 10.19
N ILE A 185 -6.75 29.82 10.09
CA ILE A 185 -5.79 28.87 10.68
C ILE A 185 -5.13 29.60 11.85
N SER A 186 -5.35 29.09 13.06
CA SER A 186 -4.81 29.67 14.29
C SER A 186 -3.36 29.23 14.55
N ASP A 187 -2.69 29.92 15.48
CA ASP A 187 -1.39 29.51 15.97
C ASP A 187 -1.43 28.07 16.55
N ASP A 188 -2.53 27.67 17.19
CA ASP A 188 -2.77 26.32 17.69
C ASP A 188 -2.91 25.28 16.57
N ASP A 189 -3.50 25.63 15.43
CA ASP A 189 -3.59 24.74 14.26
C ASP A 189 -2.22 24.54 13.59
N ILE A 190 -1.34 25.55 13.66
CA ILE A 190 0.06 25.41 13.25
C ILE A 190 0.79 24.43 14.19
N TRP A 191 0.59 24.53 15.51
CA TRP A 191 1.18 23.60 16.48
C TRP A 191 0.62 22.17 16.36
N GLN A 192 -0.68 21.99 16.15
CA GLN A 192 -1.28 20.69 15.86
C GLN A 192 -0.66 20.04 14.62
N ARG A 193 -0.50 20.80 13.54
CA ARG A 193 0.13 20.30 12.31
C ARG A 193 1.62 20.02 12.49
N PHE A 194 2.34 20.85 13.23
CA PHE A 194 3.74 20.63 13.61
C PHE A 194 3.90 19.30 14.35
N ARG A 195 3.06 19.05 15.36
CA ARG A 195 3.07 17.81 16.13
C ARG A 195 2.74 16.59 15.26
N ARG A 196 1.68 16.66 14.44
CA ARG A 196 1.32 15.59 13.48
C ARG A 196 2.46 15.29 12.49
N ALA A 197 3.13 16.31 11.96
CA ALA A 197 4.29 16.11 11.08
C ALA A 197 5.43 15.33 11.76
N LEU A 198 5.64 15.55 13.07
CA LEU A 198 6.65 14.83 13.85
C LEU A 198 6.23 13.40 14.23
N GLU A 199 4.94 13.16 14.45
CA GLU A 199 4.37 11.82 14.61
C GLU A 199 4.64 10.95 13.37
N GLU A 200 4.28 11.47 12.18
CA GLU A 200 4.51 10.90 10.84
C GLU A 200 6.00 10.84 10.43
N ALA A 201 6.91 11.17 11.35
CA ALA A 201 8.37 11.17 11.15
C ALA A 201 8.89 12.13 10.06
N ASN A 202 8.16 13.23 9.80
CA ASN A 202 8.54 14.30 8.88
C ASN A 202 8.99 15.59 9.62
N PRO A 203 10.24 15.63 10.13
CA PRO A 203 10.80 16.85 10.72
C PRO A 203 11.07 17.94 9.67
N GLY A 204 11.07 17.62 8.37
CA GLY A 204 11.21 18.60 7.28
C GLY A 204 10.02 19.55 7.21
N LEU A 205 8.81 18.98 7.14
CA LEU A 205 7.57 19.75 7.23
C LEU A 205 7.47 20.51 8.55
N ALA A 206 7.76 19.86 9.69
CA ALA A 206 7.75 20.52 10.99
C ALA A 206 8.68 21.75 11.03
N LYS A 207 9.88 21.63 10.44
CA LYS A 207 10.85 22.72 10.31
C LYS A 207 10.38 23.86 9.39
N ALA A 208 9.63 23.55 8.33
CA ALA A 208 8.98 24.56 7.50
C ALA A 208 7.85 25.29 8.27
N LEU A 209 7.07 24.57 9.08
CA LEU A 209 5.93 25.12 9.82
C LEU A 209 6.33 26.18 10.86
N ILE A 210 7.56 26.13 11.40
CA ILE A 210 8.12 27.18 12.28
C ILE A 210 8.02 28.58 11.64
N THR A 211 8.13 28.68 10.31
CA THR A 211 8.11 29.98 9.61
C THR A 211 6.76 30.69 9.74
N TYR A 212 5.65 29.96 9.83
CA TYR A 212 4.31 30.52 9.99
C TYR A 212 3.98 30.97 11.43
N LEU A 213 4.72 30.48 12.43
CA LEU A 213 4.52 30.89 13.82
C LEU A 213 4.91 32.37 14.05
N PRO A 214 4.23 33.11 14.94
CA PRO A 214 4.66 34.44 15.36
C PRO A 214 6.06 34.43 15.98
N ALA A 215 6.81 35.53 15.85
CA ALA A 215 8.21 35.58 16.28
C ALA A 215 8.45 35.16 17.74
N ALA A 216 7.53 35.49 18.66
CA ALA A 216 7.59 35.12 20.08
C ALA A 216 7.32 33.62 20.37
N GLN A 217 6.93 32.84 19.37
CA GLN A 217 6.66 31.40 19.47
C GLN A 217 7.64 30.53 18.64
N ARG A 218 8.57 31.14 17.89
CA ARG A 218 9.50 30.41 17.00
C ARG A 218 10.61 29.73 17.80
N LEU A 219 10.62 28.40 17.79
CA LEU A 219 11.72 27.57 18.31
C LEU A 219 12.96 27.62 17.40
N ASP A 220 14.15 27.39 17.96
CA ASP A 220 15.37 27.19 17.16
C ASP A 220 15.30 25.84 16.44
N ALA A 221 15.29 25.87 15.11
CA ALA A 221 15.25 24.66 14.29
C ALA A 221 16.46 23.73 14.50
N ARG A 222 17.58 24.21 15.06
CA ARG A 222 18.71 23.36 15.49
C ARG A 222 18.39 22.55 16.74
N LEU A 223 17.46 22.98 17.59
CA LEU A 223 16.93 22.17 18.68
C LEU A 223 16.04 21.05 18.12
N LEU A 224 15.26 21.31 17.07
CA LEU A 224 14.53 20.26 16.35
C LEU A 224 15.48 19.24 15.71
N ASP A 225 16.53 19.69 15.02
CA ASP A 225 17.56 18.80 14.48
C ASP A 225 18.23 17.96 15.58
N ARG A 226 18.43 18.51 16.79
CA ARG A 226 18.92 17.75 17.96
C ARG A 226 17.88 16.78 18.53
N ALA A 227 16.61 17.16 18.64
CA ALA A 227 15.53 16.26 19.06
C ALA A 227 15.36 15.08 18.08
N THR A 228 15.63 15.31 16.79
CA THR A 228 15.60 14.29 15.75
C THR A 228 16.77 13.31 15.81
N ASN A 229 17.97 13.74 16.22
CA ASN A 229 19.21 12.95 16.08
C ASN A 229 19.87 12.52 17.41
N ALA A 230 19.66 13.27 18.49
CA ALA A 230 20.24 13.03 19.82
C ALA A 230 19.26 13.47 20.94
N PRO A 231 18.06 12.86 21.04
CA PRO A 231 17.00 13.30 21.96
C PRO A 231 17.42 13.21 23.44
N GLU A 232 18.13 12.15 23.82
CA GLU A 232 18.69 11.94 25.17
C GLU A 232 19.55 13.16 25.58
N ASN A 233 20.56 13.49 24.76
CA ASN A 233 21.47 14.62 24.94
C ASN A 233 20.76 15.99 25.03
N LEU A 234 19.68 16.20 24.25
CA LEU A 234 18.90 17.44 24.30
C LEU A 234 18.21 17.61 25.67
N LEU A 235 17.66 16.52 26.21
CA LEU A 235 16.90 16.49 27.47
C LEU A 235 17.80 16.44 28.72
N ASP A 236 19.07 16.06 28.59
CA ASP A 236 20.03 16.04 29.70
C ASP A 236 20.70 17.39 29.92
N ASN A 237 21.16 18.06 28.85
CA ASN A 237 21.94 19.30 28.93
C ASN A 237 21.14 20.56 29.32
N ARG A 238 19.90 20.40 29.81
CA ARG A 238 18.96 21.48 30.17
C ARG A 238 18.80 22.55 29.07
N ALA A 239 18.95 22.16 27.81
CA ALA A 239 18.99 23.05 26.66
C ALA A 239 17.59 23.54 26.19
N LEU A 240 16.55 23.36 27.01
CA LEU A 240 15.15 23.65 26.71
C LEU A 240 14.49 24.44 27.84
N ALA A 241 13.98 25.62 27.52
CA ALA A 241 13.19 26.49 28.41
C ALA A 241 11.71 26.05 28.38
N LEU A 242 11.37 24.99 29.13
CA LEU A 242 10.03 24.36 29.10
C LEU A 242 8.87 25.25 29.63
N ASP A 243 9.15 26.47 30.08
CA ASP A 243 8.18 27.56 30.23
C ASP A 243 7.63 28.01 28.85
N GLN A 244 8.44 27.98 27.81
CA GLN A 244 8.07 28.25 26.43
C GLN A 244 7.43 27.03 25.75
N ARG A 245 6.40 27.25 24.93
CA ARG A 245 5.66 26.18 24.25
C ARG A 245 6.52 25.39 23.27
N GLY A 246 7.30 26.08 22.42
CA GLY A 246 8.14 25.42 21.41
C GLY A 246 9.12 24.41 22.02
N ASP A 247 9.75 24.78 23.13
CA ASP A 247 10.68 23.91 23.84
C ASP A 247 9.98 22.75 24.57
N ARG A 248 8.70 22.91 24.97
CA ARG A 248 7.88 21.76 25.39
C ARG A 248 7.57 20.83 24.23
N GLU A 249 7.10 21.31 23.08
CA GLU A 249 6.82 20.47 21.91
C GLU A 249 8.07 19.69 21.45
N LEU A 250 9.26 20.32 21.53
CA LEU A 250 10.54 19.66 21.31
C LEU A 250 10.86 18.57 22.33
N ALA A 251 10.58 18.80 23.63
CA ALA A 251 10.75 17.80 24.66
C ALA A 251 9.77 16.63 24.51
N LEU A 252 8.50 16.91 24.18
CA LEU A 252 7.49 15.89 23.88
C LEU A 252 7.94 15.00 22.70
N TYR A 253 8.43 15.61 21.63
CA TYR A 253 8.98 14.88 20.49
C TYR A 253 10.26 14.09 20.84
N ALA A 254 11.19 14.67 21.59
CA ALA A 254 12.42 14.00 22.00
C ALA A 254 12.12 12.74 22.85
N ILE A 255 11.19 12.82 23.81
CA ILE A 255 10.75 11.65 24.59
C ILE A 255 10.06 10.63 23.69
N GLY A 256 9.14 11.06 22.81
CA GLY A 256 8.52 10.16 21.82
C GLY A 256 9.52 9.50 20.87
N ARG A 257 10.68 10.14 20.62
CA ARG A 257 11.79 9.59 19.84
C ARG A 257 12.65 8.60 20.63
N MET A 258 12.84 8.80 21.94
CA MET A 258 13.43 7.79 22.84
C MET A 258 12.52 6.57 22.94
N ALA A 259 11.22 6.78 23.14
CA ALA A 259 10.22 5.73 23.35
C ALA A 259 10.13 4.71 22.21
N ARG A 260 10.42 5.14 20.97
CA ARG A 260 10.52 4.26 19.78
C ARG A 260 11.63 3.19 19.88
N LYS A 261 12.66 3.41 20.70
CA LYS A 261 13.80 2.53 20.96
C LYS A 261 13.65 1.77 22.28
N ASP A 262 13.25 2.49 23.32
CA ASP A 262 13.07 2.01 24.70
C ASP A 262 12.02 2.90 25.36
N ALA A 263 10.85 2.33 25.67
CA ALA A 263 9.74 3.08 26.25
C ALA A 263 9.84 3.23 27.79
N ASP A 264 10.53 2.34 28.50
CA ASP A 264 10.69 2.42 29.96
C ASP A 264 11.69 3.51 30.35
N THR A 265 12.83 3.60 29.64
CA THR A 265 13.77 4.72 29.79
C THR A 265 13.12 6.05 29.42
N ALA A 266 12.26 6.07 28.38
CA ALA A 266 11.55 7.28 27.97
C ALA A 266 10.48 7.71 29.00
N ALA A 267 9.72 6.79 29.58
CA ALA A 267 8.78 7.08 30.65
C ALA A 267 9.49 7.54 31.93
N SER A 268 10.60 6.91 32.31
CA SER A 268 11.44 7.32 33.44
C SER A 268 11.96 8.76 33.27
N LYS A 269 12.40 9.11 32.06
CA LYS A 269 12.85 10.47 31.71
C LYS A 269 11.69 11.48 31.70
N TRP A 270 10.49 11.05 31.29
CA TRP A 270 9.29 11.86 31.26
C TRP A 270 8.78 12.23 32.65
N GLU A 271 8.62 11.26 33.55
CA GLU A 271 8.05 11.49 34.89
C GLU A 271 8.77 12.61 35.63
N GLY A 272 10.12 12.62 35.58
CA GLY A 272 10.97 13.64 36.21
C GLY A 272 10.80 15.08 35.70
N ILE A 273 10.24 15.29 34.50
CA ILE A 273 9.97 16.64 33.97
C ILE A 273 8.48 16.94 33.73
N SER A 274 7.61 15.93 33.81
CA SER A 274 6.18 15.98 33.47
C SER A 274 5.40 17.12 34.16
N HIS A 275 5.78 17.49 35.38
CA HIS A 275 5.20 18.59 36.15
C HIS A 275 5.34 19.97 35.50
N ARG A 276 6.27 20.16 34.54
CA ARG A 276 6.44 21.42 33.78
C ARG A 276 5.50 21.55 32.57
N PHE A 277 4.62 20.57 32.34
CA PHE A 277 3.74 20.50 31.17
C PHE A 277 2.26 20.61 31.58
N THR A 278 1.44 21.19 30.71
CA THR A 278 -0.02 21.31 30.87
C THR A 278 -0.71 19.93 30.90
N PRO A 279 -1.92 19.80 31.47
CA PRO A 279 -2.64 18.52 31.50
C PRO A 279 -2.77 17.85 30.11
N ALA A 280 -3.12 18.63 29.08
CA ALA A 280 -3.27 18.13 27.71
C ALA A 280 -1.94 17.64 27.09
N GLU A 281 -0.82 18.36 27.31
CA GLU A 281 0.51 17.90 26.90
C GLU A 281 0.91 16.61 27.63
N ARG A 282 0.53 16.45 28.91
CA ARG A 282 0.79 15.23 29.68
C ARG A 282 -0.05 14.03 29.20
N HIS A 283 -1.35 14.23 28.96
CA HIS A 283 -2.24 13.19 28.44
C HIS A 283 -1.76 12.68 27.08
N TYR A 284 -1.42 13.60 26.17
CA TYR A 284 -0.84 13.31 24.87
C TYR A 284 0.42 12.42 24.97
N LEU A 285 1.39 12.79 25.82
CA LEU A 285 2.64 12.02 25.90
C LEU A 285 2.47 10.68 26.61
N TRP A 286 1.57 10.55 27.59
CA TRP A 286 1.22 9.24 28.12
C TRP A 286 0.57 8.34 27.06
N GLY A 287 -0.24 8.89 26.15
CA GLY A 287 -0.75 8.16 24.99
C GLY A 287 0.36 7.69 24.04
N GLN A 288 1.32 8.56 23.72
CA GLN A 288 2.47 8.20 22.89
C GLN A 288 3.40 7.17 23.57
N LEU A 289 3.64 7.28 24.88
CA LEU A 289 4.40 6.30 25.64
C LEU A 289 3.68 4.94 25.65
N GLY A 290 2.36 4.92 25.92
CA GLY A 290 1.51 3.74 25.82
C GLY A 290 1.56 3.08 24.44
N LEU A 291 1.55 3.89 23.36
CA LEU A 291 1.70 3.41 21.99
C LEU A 291 3.02 2.68 21.74
N PHE A 292 4.15 3.27 22.15
CA PHE A 292 5.45 2.64 21.93
C PHE A 292 5.70 1.45 22.85
N ALA A 293 5.21 1.50 24.10
CA ALA A 293 5.19 0.37 25.02
C ALA A 293 4.35 -0.81 24.47
N ALA A 294 3.17 -0.53 23.92
CA ALA A 294 2.30 -1.53 23.32
C ALA A 294 2.91 -2.16 22.06
N ARG A 295 3.62 -1.37 21.25
CA ARG A 295 4.40 -1.86 20.10
C ARG A 295 5.65 -2.66 20.49
N GLN A 296 6.14 -2.48 21.73
CA GLN A 296 7.19 -3.30 22.36
C GLN A 296 6.61 -4.45 23.20
N HIS A 297 5.27 -4.57 23.27
CA HIS A 297 4.52 -5.54 24.10
C HIS A 297 4.81 -5.48 25.62
N LEU A 298 5.23 -4.32 26.13
CA LEU A 298 5.52 -4.14 27.56
C LEU A 298 4.24 -4.24 28.42
N PRO A 299 4.26 -4.90 29.60
CA PRO A 299 3.08 -5.03 30.46
C PRO A 299 2.49 -3.69 30.93
N VAL A 300 3.33 -2.68 31.16
CA VAL A 300 2.94 -1.32 31.64
C VAL A 300 2.15 -0.50 30.61
N ALA A 301 2.08 -0.93 29.34
CA ALA A 301 1.47 -0.15 28.27
C ALA A 301 -0.01 0.23 28.51
N LEU A 302 -0.78 -0.59 29.25
CA LEU A 302 -2.19 -0.28 29.52
C LEU A 302 -2.36 0.82 30.58
N ASP A 303 -1.54 0.80 31.65
CA ASP A 303 -1.50 1.87 32.67
C ASP A 303 -1.18 3.22 32.01
N TRP A 304 -0.21 3.27 31.10
CA TRP A 304 0.12 4.51 30.39
C TRP A 304 -1.01 5.01 29.47
N PHE A 305 -1.77 4.09 28.86
CA PHE A 305 -3.02 4.42 28.15
C PHE A 305 -4.22 4.76 29.07
N GLU A 306 -4.11 4.57 30.37
CA GLU A 306 -5.09 5.00 31.37
C GLU A 306 -4.69 6.37 31.95
N ARG A 307 -3.39 6.61 32.20
CA ARG A 307 -2.81 7.94 32.48
C ARG A 307 -3.00 8.95 31.35
N ALA A 308 -3.14 8.48 30.11
CA ALA A 308 -3.50 9.31 28.95
C ALA A 308 -4.95 9.82 28.99
N THR A 309 -5.85 9.10 29.69
CA THR A 309 -7.31 9.16 29.56
C THR A 309 -7.80 8.87 28.12
N SER A 310 -9.11 8.68 27.93
CA SER A 310 -9.70 8.61 26.59
C SER A 310 -9.83 9.99 25.91
N GLU A 311 -9.76 11.08 26.67
CA GLU A 311 -9.98 12.43 26.17
C GLU A 311 -8.71 12.97 25.52
N GLY A 312 -8.75 13.13 24.20
CA GLY A 312 -7.61 13.58 23.39
C GLY A 312 -6.78 12.46 22.75
N MET A 313 -7.13 11.18 22.96
CA MET A 313 -6.59 10.09 22.13
C MET A 313 -7.31 10.02 20.77
N ASN A 314 -6.55 9.71 19.71
CA ASN A 314 -7.10 9.41 18.39
C ASN A 314 -7.40 7.91 18.23
N ASP A 315 -8.08 7.53 17.15
CA ASP A 315 -8.48 6.13 16.91
C ASP A 315 -7.28 5.15 16.79
N ASP A 316 -6.10 5.62 16.36
CA ASP A 316 -4.87 4.82 16.35
C ASP A 316 -4.37 4.49 17.76
N LEU A 317 -4.34 5.47 18.66
CA LEU A 317 -3.96 5.29 20.07
C LEU A 317 -5.00 4.40 20.79
N LEU A 318 -6.29 4.64 20.56
CA LEU A 318 -7.37 3.81 21.11
C LEU A 318 -7.27 2.37 20.58
N GLY A 319 -7.04 2.16 19.29
CA GLY A 319 -6.83 0.84 18.72
C GLY A 319 -5.61 0.13 19.29
N TRP A 320 -4.56 0.87 19.68
CA TRP A 320 -3.42 0.30 20.40
C TRP A 320 -3.72 -0.01 21.87
N LYS A 321 -4.51 0.81 22.58
CA LYS A 321 -5.04 0.49 23.92
C LYS A 321 -5.84 -0.82 23.89
N VAL A 322 -6.72 -0.99 22.91
CA VAL A 322 -7.53 -2.20 22.74
C VAL A 322 -6.66 -3.43 22.48
N ARG A 323 -5.65 -3.33 21.60
CA ARG A 323 -4.69 -4.42 21.34
C ARG A 323 -3.93 -4.85 22.59
N THR A 324 -3.50 -3.92 23.44
CA THR A 324 -2.87 -4.22 24.73
C THR A 324 -3.86 -4.90 25.69
N ALA A 325 -5.06 -4.35 25.84
CA ALA A 325 -6.10 -4.90 26.71
C ALA A 325 -6.49 -6.34 26.31
N LEU A 326 -6.58 -6.63 25.01
CA LEU A 326 -6.81 -7.98 24.49
C LEU A 326 -5.67 -8.95 24.84
N ARG A 327 -4.39 -8.55 24.66
CA ARG A 327 -3.23 -9.38 25.08
C ARG A 327 -3.24 -9.69 26.58
N GLN A 328 -3.76 -8.78 27.39
CA GLN A 328 -3.85 -8.92 28.86
C GLN A 328 -5.15 -9.57 29.34
N GLY A 329 -6.08 -9.93 28.44
CA GLY A 329 -7.40 -10.45 28.81
C GLY A 329 -8.31 -9.44 29.53
N ASN A 330 -7.98 -8.14 29.49
CA ASN A 330 -8.76 -7.07 30.12
C ASN A 330 -9.90 -6.63 29.19
N TRP A 331 -10.93 -7.47 29.09
CA TRP A 331 -12.11 -7.22 28.25
C TRP A 331 -12.88 -5.93 28.59
N PRO A 332 -12.99 -5.47 29.86
CA PRO A 332 -13.54 -4.16 30.17
C PRO A 332 -12.73 -2.99 29.58
N ALA A 333 -11.40 -3.02 29.67
CA ALA A 333 -10.56 -1.98 29.06
C ALA A 333 -10.57 -2.04 27.52
N ALA A 334 -10.69 -3.24 26.94
CA ALA A 334 -10.91 -3.40 25.51
C ALA A 334 -12.26 -2.81 25.06
N GLN A 335 -13.35 -3.04 25.81
CA GLN A 335 -14.65 -2.42 25.54
C GLN A 335 -14.57 -0.89 25.62
N SER A 336 -14.01 -0.35 26.72
CA SER A 336 -13.85 1.09 26.95
C SER A 336 -13.00 1.76 25.87
N GLY A 337 -11.94 1.11 25.40
CA GLY A 337 -11.10 1.61 24.30
C GLY A 337 -11.85 1.68 22.97
N ILE A 338 -12.77 0.75 22.69
CA ILE A 338 -13.61 0.79 21.49
C ILE A 338 -14.75 1.81 21.64
N ASP A 339 -15.43 1.86 22.79
CA ASP A 339 -16.55 2.77 23.03
C ASP A 339 -16.15 4.26 22.88
N ALA A 340 -14.88 4.59 23.16
CA ALA A 340 -14.29 5.91 22.99
C ALA A 340 -13.91 6.28 21.54
N MET A 341 -13.85 5.33 20.60
CA MET A 341 -13.47 5.59 19.20
C MET A 341 -14.51 6.40 18.43
N SER A 342 -14.08 7.04 17.34
CA SER A 342 -14.98 7.71 16.40
C SER A 342 -16.04 6.75 15.84
N PRO A 343 -17.21 7.25 15.37
CA PRO A 343 -18.22 6.39 14.75
C PRO A 343 -17.73 5.66 13.49
N ALA A 344 -16.73 6.23 12.80
CA ALA A 344 -16.10 5.60 11.64
C ALA A 344 -15.23 4.41 12.08
N ALA A 345 -14.32 4.62 13.03
CA ALA A 345 -13.46 3.57 13.55
C ALA A 345 -14.28 2.46 14.24
N ARG A 346 -15.26 2.78 15.10
CA ARG A 346 -16.15 1.77 15.71
C ARG A 346 -16.87 0.86 14.72
N ASN A 347 -17.07 1.32 13.48
CA ASN A 347 -17.72 0.53 12.43
C ASN A 347 -16.72 -0.33 11.60
N GLU A 348 -15.42 -0.26 11.86
CA GLU A 348 -14.45 -1.19 11.27
C GLU A 348 -14.73 -2.64 11.71
N PRO A 349 -14.56 -3.63 10.81
CA PRO A 349 -14.76 -5.05 11.11
C PRO A 349 -14.02 -5.55 12.36
N ALA A 350 -12.79 -5.06 12.58
CA ALA A 350 -11.96 -5.43 13.72
C ALA A 350 -12.58 -5.03 15.06
N TRP A 351 -13.05 -3.79 15.18
CA TRP A 351 -13.57 -3.27 16.44
C TRP A 351 -14.99 -3.73 16.71
N ARG A 352 -15.82 -3.93 15.67
CA ARG A 352 -17.11 -4.64 15.81
C ARG A 352 -16.93 -6.06 16.33
N TYR A 353 -15.95 -6.81 15.82
CA TYR A 353 -15.63 -8.15 16.31
C TYR A 353 -15.15 -8.14 17.78
N TRP A 354 -14.16 -7.32 18.12
CA TRP A 354 -13.60 -7.30 19.47
C TRP A 354 -14.57 -6.75 20.53
N LEU A 355 -15.43 -5.79 20.17
CA LEU A 355 -16.52 -5.32 21.04
C LEU A 355 -17.53 -6.45 21.30
N ALA A 356 -17.92 -7.19 20.27
CA ALA A 356 -18.79 -8.36 20.43
C ALA A 356 -18.14 -9.44 21.31
N ARG A 357 -16.85 -9.72 21.14
CA ARG A 357 -16.09 -10.64 22.02
C ARG A 357 -16.07 -10.16 23.47
N ALA A 358 -15.83 -8.87 23.71
CA ALA A 358 -15.88 -8.28 25.04
C ALA A 358 -17.29 -8.37 25.67
N TYR A 359 -18.35 -8.24 24.87
CA TYR A 359 -19.72 -8.50 25.32
C TYR A 359 -19.99 -9.99 25.61
N LYS A 360 -19.55 -10.93 24.76
CA LYS A 360 -19.69 -12.39 25.03
C LYS A 360 -19.02 -12.77 26.36
N GLN A 361 -17.81 -12.26 26.63
CA GLN A 361 -17.10 -12.52 27.89
C GLN A 361 -17.84 -11.96 29.13
N GLN A 362 -18.64 -10.91 28.95
CA GLN A 362 -19.49 -10.32 29.99
C GLN A 362 -20.91 -10.93 30.05
N GLY A 363 -21.19 -12.01 29.31
CA GLY A 363 -22.53 -12.61 29.21
C GLY A 363 -23.56 -11.78 28.42
N LYS A 364 -23.16 -10.66 27.81
CA LYS A 364 -24.00 -9.71 27.07
C LYS A 364 -24.29 -10.21 25.65
N LEU A 365 -24.90 -11.39 25.54
CA LEU A 365 -25.06 -12.12 24.27
C LEU A 365 -25.94 -11.39 23.25
N VAL A 366 -26.94 -10.63 23.69
CA VAL A 366 -27.81 -9.84 22.78
C VAL A 366 -27.01 -8.74 22.09
N GLN A 367 -26.22 -7.99 22.86
CA GLN A 367 -25.35 -6.93 22.36
C GLN A 367 -24.23 -7.48 21.46
N ALA A 368 -23.67 -8.65 21.81
CA ALA A 368 -22.70 -9.34 20.96
C ALA A 368 -23.30 -9.76 19.61
N ASN A 369 -24.45 -10.44 19.63
CA ASN A 369 -25.07 -10.96 18.40
C ASN A 369 -25.57 -9.83 17.48
N ALA A 370 -25.98 -8.68 18.03
CA ALA A 370 -26.33 -7.49 17.25
C ALA A 370 -25.15 -6.92 16.43
N LEU A 371 -23.91 -7.12 16.88
CA LEU A 371 -22.69 -6.76 16.13
C LEU A 371 -22.23 -7.88 15.20
N LEU A 372 -22.32 -9.13 15.64
CA LEU A 372 -21.83 -10.30 14.88
C LEU A 372 -22.71 -10.63 13.67
N ALA A 373 -24.03 -10.53 13.78
CA ALA A 373 -24.97 -10.90 12.70
C ALA A 373 -24.79 -10.09 11.39
N PRO A 374 -24.67 -8.75 11.41
CA PRO A 374 -24.32 -8.01 10.19
C PRO A 374 -22.88 -8.28 9.74
N LEU A 375 -21.94 -8.40 10.70
CA LEU A 375 -20.53 -8.62 10.40
C LEU A 375 -20.27 -9.98 9.73
N SER A 376 -21.00 -11.05 10.08
CA SER A 376 -20.85 -12.37 9.45
C SER A 376 -21.22 -12.42 7.97
N LEU A 377 -21.85 -11.38 7.44
CA LEU A 377 -22.12 -11.22 6.01
C LEU A 377 -20.95 -10.57 5.26
N GLU A 378 -19.94 -10.05 5.97
CA GLU A 378 -18.80 -9.36 5.37
C GLU A 378 -17.68 -10.35 5.01
N HIS A 379 -17.23 -10.28 3.76
CA HIS A 379 -16.25 -11.21 3.22
C HIS A 379 -14.81 -10.78 3.51
N ASP A 380 -14.45 -10.78 4.81
CA ASP A 380 -13.11 -10.59 5.34
C ASP A 380 -12.78 -11.49 6.55
N PHE A 381 -11.62 -11.26 7.16
CA PHE A 381 -11.11 -12.02 8.33
C PHE A 381 -12.05 -11.96 9.55
N TYR A 382 -12.63 -10.81 9.85
CA TYR A 382 -13.49 -10.60 11.02
C TYR A 382 -14.92 -11.03 10.77
N GLY A 383 -15.42 -10.88 9.54
CA GLY A 383 -16.71 -11.48 9.16
C GLY A 383 -16.68 -13.01 9.22
N LEU A 384 -15.59 -13.64 8.77
CA LEU A 384 -15.39 -15.08 8.93
C LEU A 384 -15.23 -15.51 10.40
N LEU A 385 -14.54 -14.73 11.24
CA LEU A 385 -14.54 -14.99 12.68
C LEU A 385 -15.94 -14.83 13.30
N ALA A 386 -16.77 -13.88 12.82
CA ALA A 386 -18.13 -13.67 13.29
C ALA A 386 -19.10 -14.78 12.86
N GLU A 387 -18.97 -15.31 11.63
CA GLU A 387 -19.61 -16.56 11.17
C GLU A 387 -19.36 -17.67 12.21
N GLU A 388 -18.10 -17.83 12.64
CA GLU A 388 -17.68 -18.81 13.65
C GLU A 388 -17.97 -18.41 15.12
N GLU A 389 -18.44 -17.19 15.42
CA GLU A 389 -18.98 -16.83 16.75
C GLU A 389 -20.47 -17.11 16.90
N LEU A 390 -21.20 -17.09 15.79
CA LEU A 390 -22.64 -17.36 15.70
C LEU A 390 -22.93 -18.85 15.50
N GLY A 391 -22.05 -19.54 14.77
CA GLY A 391 -22.19 -20.96 14.46
C GLY A 391 -23.10 -21.25 13.26
N PRO A 392 -23.17 -22.53 12.84
CA PRO A 392 -23.73 -22.92 11.54
C PRO A 392 -25.23 -22.66 11.38
N ALA A 393 -25.97 -22.40 12.46
CA ALA A 393 -27.40 -22.11 12.41
C ALA A 393 -27.76 -20.69 11.92
N MET A 394 -26.78 -19.79 11.79
CA MET A 394 -26.99 -18.39 11.40
C MET A 394 -26.11 -17.92 10.23
N GLY A 395 -25.33 -18.81 9.62
CA GLY A 395 -24.53 -18.49 8.43
C GLY A 395 -25.40 -18.36 7.18
N ALA A 396 -25.38 -17.21 6.52
CA ALA A 396 -26.04 -17.03 5.22
C ALA A 396 -25.29 -17.80 4.12
N PRO A 397 -25.98 -18.57 3.25
CA PRO A 397 -25.32 -19.28 2.16
C PRO A 397 -24.75 -18.29 1.13
N ALA A 398 -23.44 -18.36 0.91
CA ALA A 398 -22.74 -17.50 -0.05
C ALA A 398 -23.23 -17.81 -1.48
N ILE A 399 -23.92 -16.85 -2.11
CA ILE A 399 -24.46 -17.01 -3.47
C ILE A 399 -23.30 -16.90 -4.48
N ASN A 400 -22.81 -18.05 -4.95
CA ASN A 400 -21.75 -18.13 -5.97
C ASN A 400 -22.34 -17.95 -7.38
N VAL A 401 -22.42 -16.70 -7.85
CA VAL A 401 -23.05 -16.32 -9.13
C VAL A 401 -22.08 -16.53 -10.30
N LYS A 402 -22.51 -17.29 -11.30
CA LYS A 402 -21.80 -17.46 -12.58
C LYS A 402 -22.41 -16.59 -13.68
N VAL A 403 -21.54 -15.96 -14.46
CA VAL A 403 -21.88 -15.19 -15.67
C VAL A 403 -21.87 -16.10 -16.91
N SER A 404 -22.70 -15.77 -17.90
CA SER A 404 -22.75 -16.51 -19.17
C SER A 404 -21.59 -16.16 -20.11
N SER A 405 -21.35 -17.04 -21.09
CA SER A 405 -20.41 -16.79 -22.20
C SER A 405 -20.67 -15.46 -22.90
N ASP A 406 -21.94 -15.09 -23.04
CA ASP A 406 -22.37 -13.99 -23.89
C ASP A 406 -22.19 -12.64 -23.19
N GLU A 407 -22.29 -12.62 -21.85
CA GLU A 407 -21.92 -11.48 -21.02
C GLU A 407 -20.42 -11.22 -21.07
N VAL A 408 -19.60 -12.27 -20.99
CA VAL A 408 -18.14 -12.19 -21.09
C VAL A 408 -17.69 -11.77 -22.49
N ALA A 409 -18.30 -12.35 -23.54
CA ALA A 409 -18.06 -11.97 -24.93
C ALA A 409 -18.49 -10.54 -25.22
N SER A 410 -19.59 -10.06 -24.63
CA SER A 410 -20.04 -8.67 -24.76
C SER A 410 -19.13 -7.70 -24.02
N MET A 411 -18.57 -8.10 -22.87
CA MET A 411 -17.52 -7.33 -22.19
C MET A 411 -16.27 -7.17 -23.07
N GLY A 412 -15.90 -8.21 -23.82
CA GLY A 412 -14.83 -8.16 -24.82
C GLY A 412 -15.07 -7.24 -26.02
N ARG A 413 -16.28 -6.67 -26.15
CA ARG A 413 -16.64 -5.67 -27.20
C ARG A 413 -16.57 -4.22 -26.69
N VAL A 414 -16.34 -4.00 -25.39
CA VAL A 414 -16.21 -2.64 -24.83
C VAL A 414 -14.84 -2.06 -25.20
N ALA A 415 -14.81 -0.94 -25.90
CA ALA A 415 -13.57 -0.34 -26.43
C ALA A 415 -12.49 -0.11 -25.36
N ASP A 416 -12.86 0.36 -24.17
CA ASP A 416 -11.91 0.60 -23.07
C ASP A 416 -11.29 -0.70 -22.54
N ILE A 417 -12.08 -1.78 -22.50
CA ILE A 417 -11.62 -3.12 -22.12
C ILE A 417 -10.70 -3.68 -23.22
N GLN A 418 -11.00 -3.41 -24.50
CA GLN A 418 -10.11 -3.76 -25.61
C GLN A 418 -8.77 -3.01 -25.54
N ARG A 419 -8.77 -1.69 -25.28
CA ARG A 419 -7.55 -0.93 -25.02
C ARG A 419 -6.77 -1.52 -23.85
N ALA A 420 -7.41 -1.78 -22.72
CA ALA A 420 -6.77 -2.39 -21.55
C ALA A 420 -6.14 -3.76 -21.86
N LEU A 421 -6.83 -4.64 -22.60
CA LEU A 421 -6.33 -5.96 -22.98
C LEU A 421 -5.18 -5.90 -24.00
N LEU A 422 -5.19 -4.94 -24.94
CA LEU A 422 -4.09 -4.72 -25.87
C LEU A 422 -2.86 -4.17 -25.15
N LEU A 423 -3.02 -3.15 -24.31
CA LEU A 423 -1.95 -2.61 -23.46
C LEU A 423 -1.35 -3.69 -22.55
N TYR A 424 -2.16 -4.60 -22.01
CA TYR A 424 -1.69 -5.74 -21.23
C TYR A 424 -0.85 -6.72 -22.07
N ARG A 425 -1.30 -7.04 -23.29
CA ARG A 425 -0.59 -7.90 -24.24
C ARG A 425 0.75 -7.30 -24.70
N LEU A 426 0.87 -5.98 -24.69
CA LEU A 426 2.09 -5.22 -24.99
C LEU A 426 3.00 -5.00 -23.76
N ASP A 427 2.74 -5.71 -22.65
CA ASP A 427 3.37 -5.55 -21.33
C ASP A 427 3.34 -4.12 -20.76
N LEU A 428 2.44 -3.27 -21.25
CA LEU A 428 2.22 -1.91 -20.76
C LEU A 428 1.32 -1.94 -19.52
N ARG A 429 1.64 -2.80 -18.56
CA ARG A 429 0.78 -3.19 -17.43
C ARG A 429 0.29 -2.01 -16.59
N PHE A 430 1.06 -0.92 -16.49
CA PHE A 430 0.61 0.31 -15.81
C PHE A 430 -0.51 1.03 -16.58
N ASP A 431 -0.32 1.24 -17.88
CA ASP A 431 -1.30 1.89 -18.76
C ASP A 431 -2.57 1.01 -18.86
N ALA A 432 -2.38 -0.30 -19.07
CA ALA A 432 -3.44 -1.32 -19.06
C ALA A 432 -4.26 -1.32 -17.77
N ASN A 433 -3.58 -1.27 -16.61
CA ASN A 433 -4.24 -1.22 -15.30
C ASN A 433 -5.05 0.06 -15.10
N ASN A 434 -4.62 1.18 -15.68
CA ASN A 434 -5.34 2.45 -15.57
C ASN A 434 -6.61 2.46 -16.42
N GLU A 435 -6.55 1.98 -17.67
CA GLU A 435 -7.74 1.81 -18.53
C GLU A 435 -8.74 0.83 -17.91
N TRP A 436 -8.31 -0.36 -17.45
CA TRP A 436 -9.25 -1.31 -16.85
C TRP A 436 -9.90 -0.78 -15.57
N ASN A 437 -9.10 -0.16 -14.68
CA ASN A 437 -9.64 0.49 -13.47
C ASN A 437 -10.71 1.52 -13.84
N TRP A 438 -10.46 2.31 -14.89
CA TRP A 438 -11.36 3.36 -15.34
C TRP A 438 -12.65 2.82 -15.98
N ALA A 439 -12.50 1.92 -16.96
CA ALA A 439 -13.59 1.26 -17.68
C ALA A 439 -14.59 0.61 -16.72
N THR A 440 -14.07 -0.11 -15.72
CA THR A 440 -14.89 -0.89 -14.78
C THR A 440 -15.34 -0.11 -13.55
N ARG A 441 -14.97 1.18 -13.37
CA ARG A 441 -15.12 1.89 -12.07
C ARG A 441 -16.57 1.96 -11.57
N ASN A 442 -17.52 2.16 -12.49
CA ASN A 442 -18.95 2.32 -12.23
C ASN A 442 -19.78 1.09 -12.64
N TYR A 443 -19.17 -0.09 -12.75
CA TYR A 443 -19.89 -1.32 -13.08
C TYR A 443 -20.63 -1.88 -11.86
N ASP A 444 -21.85 -2.36 -12.09
CA ASP A 444 -22.55 -3.25 -11.16
C ASP A 444 -21.80 -4.59 -10.99
N ASP A 445 -22.19 -5.36 -9.97
CA ASP A 445 -21.55 -6.63 -9.66
C ASP A 445 -21.53 -7.61 -10.84
N ARG A 446 -22.62 -7.68 -11.61
CA ARG A 446 -22.75 -8.65 -12.71
C ARG A 446 -21.79 -8.30 -13.85
N ARG A 447 -21.65 -7.01 -14.17
CA ARG A 447 -20.62 -6.50 -15.10
C ARG A 447 -19.20 -6.62 -14.54
N LEU A 448 -18.99 -6.47 -13.23
CA LEU A 448 -17.70 -6.73 -12.58
C LEU A 448 -17.30 -8.22 -12.69
N LEU A 449 -18.23 -9.15 -12.51
CA LEU A 449 -17.99 -10.58 -12.68
C LEU A 449 -17.71 -10.94 -14.15
N ALA A 450 -18.45 -10.39 -15.11
CA ALA A 450 -18.20 -10.59 -16.55
C ALA A 450 -16.81 -10.07 -16.97
N ALA A 451 -16.38 -8.93 -16.43
CA ALA A 451 -15.04 -8.41 -16.62
C ALA A 451 -13.97 -9.27 -15.92
N ALA A 452 -14.20 -9.71 -14.68
CA ALA A 452 -13.27 -10.56 -13.94
C ALA A 452 -13.04 -11.92 -14.63
N GLU A 453 -14.09 -12.55 -15.15
CA GLU A 453 -13.99 -13.77 -15.95
C GLU A 453 -13.25 -13.52 -17.27
N LEU A 454 -13.50 -12.42 -17.96
CA LEU A 454 -12.73 -12.04 -19.16
C LEU A 454 -11.23 -11.88 -18.84
N ALA A 455 -10.87 -11.23 -17.73
CA ALA A 455 -9.48 -11.13 -17.29
C ALA A 455 -8.87 -12.50 -16.98
N ARG A 456 -9.62 -13.41 -16.33
CA ARG A 456 -9.19 -14.79 -16.06
C ARG A 456 -8.93 -15.55 -17.37
N GLN A 457 -9.81 -15.44 -18.36
CA GLN A 457 -9.64 -16.05 -19.69
C GLN A 457 -8.45 -15.50 -20.49
N LYS A 458 -7.89 -14.35 -20.09
CA LYS A 458 -6.66 -13.78 -20.66
C LYS A 458 -5.44 -13.95 -19.73
N ASN A 459 -5.53 -14.84 -18.74
CA ASN A 459 -4.50 -15.13 -17.72
C ASN A 459 -4.08 -13.90 -16.89
N TRP A 460 -4.89 -12.84 -16.85
CA TRP A 460 -4.62 -11.62 -16.11
C TRP A 460 -5.15 -11.74 -14.67
N TYR A 461 -4.58 -12.70 -13.92
CA TYR A 461 -5.11 -13.18 -12.64
C TYR A 461 -5.19 -12.08 -11.56
N ASP A 462 -4.19 -11.20 -11.48
CA ASP A 462 -4.20 -10.03 -10.58
C ASP A 462 -5.42 -9.15 -10.84
N ARG A 463 -5.78 -8.97 -12.12
CA ARG A 463 -6.90 -8.13 -12.51
C ARG A 463 -8.26 -8.81 -12.36
N ALA A 464 -8.34 -10.12 -12.64
CA ALA A 464 -9.53 -10.92 -12.34
C ALA A 464 -9.89 -10.83 -10.85
N ILE A 465 -8.92 -11.13 -9.97
CA ILE A 465 -9.09 -11.08 -8.52
C ILE A 465 -9.42 -9.65 -8.05
N ASN A 466 -8.74 -8.63 -8.56
CA ASN A 466 -9.03 -7.23 -8.21
C ASN A 466 -10.48 -6.84 -8.59
N THR A 467 -10.95 -7.23 -9.78
CA THR A 467 -12.28 -6.85 -10.27
C THR A 467 -13.38 -7.62 -9.51
N ALA A 468 -13.21 -8.93 -9.30
CA ALA A 468 -14.17 -9.75 -8.56
C ALA A 468 -14.32 -9.33 -7.08
N ASN A 469 -13.24 -8.87 -6.43
CA ASN A 469 -13.30 -8.38 -5.04
C ASN A 469 -14.00 -7.01 -4.88
N ARG A 470 -14.38 -6.32 -5.96
CA ARG A 470 -15.13 -5.05 -5.90
C ARG A 470 -16.66 -5.23 -5.87
N THR A 471 -17.13 -6.46 -6.05
CA THR A 471 -18.55 -6.82 -5.95
C THR A 471 -19.09 -6.65 -4.53
N ARG A 472 -20.39 -6.39 -4.37
CA ARG A 472 -21.03 -6.05 -3.07
C ARG A 472 -22.16 -6.98 -2.61
N GLN A 473 -22.82 -7.66 -3.53
CA GLN A 473 -24.01 -8.50 -3.32
C GLN A 473 -23.94 -9.80 -4.12
N LEU A 474 -23.51 -9.73 -5.38
CA LEU A 474 -23.34 -10.90 -6.26
C LEU A 474 -21.85 -11.25 -6.35
N HIS A 475 -21.48 -12.43 -5.86
CA HIS A 475 -20.07 -12.84 -5.76
C HIS A 475 -19.80 -14.10 -6.58
N ASP A 476 -18.65 -14.13 -7.25
CA ASP A 476 -18.04 -15.37 -7.71
C ASP A 476 -16.79 -15.63 -6.86
N PHE A 477 -16.86 -16.63 -5.99
CA PHE A 477 -15.77 -16.95 -5.08
C PHE A 477 -14.60 -17.64 -5.77
N ASP A 478 -14.83 -18.33 -6.88
CA ASP A 478 -13.76 -18.91 -7.68
C ASP A 478 -12.96 -17.81 -8.41
N LEU A 479 -13.62 -16.72 -8.84
CA LEU A 479 -12.92 -15.53 -9.36
C LEU A 479 -12.23 -14.69 -8.27
N ARG A 480 -12.80 -14.63 -7.06
CA ARG A 480 -12.14 -13.96 -5.91
C ARG A 480 -10.94 -14.76 -5.39
N PHE A 481 -10.95 -16.09 -5.52
CA PHE A 481 -9.92 -17.00 -5.01
C PHE A 481 -9.43 -17.97 -6.10
N LEU A 482 -9.01 -17.42 -7.24
CA LEU A 482 -8.40 -18.20 -8.32
C LEU A 482 -7.24 -19.05 -7.80
N ALA A 483 -7.12 -20.27 -8.32
CA ALA A 483 -6.02 -21.19 -8.04
C ALA A 483 -5.25 -21.58 -9.32
N PRO A 484 -4.57 -20.63 -10.01
CA PRO A 484 -3.75 -20.94 -11.17
C PRO A 484 -2.50 -21.73 -10.74
N TYR A 485 -1.91 -22.50 -11.66
CA TYR A 485 -0.69 -23.31 -11.45
C TYR A 485 -0.82 -24.44 -10.40
N ARG A 486 -2.05 -24.96 -10.18
CA ARG A 486 -2.37 -25.87 -9.07
C ARG A 486 -1.59 -27.18 -9.08
N ASP A 487 -1.34 -27.77 -10.24
CA ASP A 487 -0.64 -29.05 -10.33
C ASP A 487 0.81 -28.92 -9.84
N THR A 488 1.53 -27.88 -10.27
CA THR A 488 2.87 -27.54 -9.77
C THR A 488 2.86 -27.20 -8.28
N ALA A 489 1.93 -26.34 -7.84
CA ALA A 489 1.83 -25.94 -6.43
C ALA A 489 1.60 -27.14 -5.50
N LYS A 490 0.75 -28.08 -5.91
CA LYS A 490 0.40 -29.29 -5.17
C LYS A 490 1.55 -30.28 -5.05
N ILE A 491 2.43 -30.36 -6.07
CA ILE A 491 3.66 -31.17 -6.00
C ILE A 491 4.57 -30.65 -4.88
N TYR A 492 4.90 -29.36 -4.88
CA TYR A 492 5.78 -28.77 -3.87
C TYR A 492 5.15 -28.72 -2.47
N ALA A 493 3.85 -28.41 -2.36
CA ALA A 493 3.15 -28.43 -1.07
C ALA A 493 3.16 -29.83 -0.44
N LYS A 494 2.95 -30.89 -1.24
CA LYS A 494 3.08 -32.28 -0.79
C LYS A 494 4.53 -32.63 -0.44
N GLN A 495 5.51 -32.23 -1.26
CA GLN A 495 6.93 -32.51 -1.03
C GLN A 495 7.42 -31.95 0.32
N TYR A 496 7.00 -30.73 0.67
CA TYR A 496 7.42 -30.07 1.91
C TYR A 496 6.45 -30.31 3.09
N GLY A 497 5.39 -31.10 2.92
CA GLY A 497 4.42 -31.37 3.99
C GLY A 497 3.74 -30.09 4.49
N LEU A 498 3.26 -29.26 3.55
CA LEU A 498 2.54 -28.01 3.80
C LEU A 498 1.06 -28.16 3.44
N ASP A 499 0.22 -27.34 4.06
CA ASP A 499 -1.17 -27.19 3.64
C ASP A 499 -1.25 -26.40 2.31
N GLU A 500 -1.72 -27.07 1.26
CA GLU A 500 -1.98 -26.52 -0.07
C GLU A 500 -2.82 -25.23 -0.02
N ALA A 501 -3.82 -25.15 0.86
CA ALA A 501 -4.69 -23.98 0.99
C ALA A 501 -3.99 -22.80 1.68
N TRP A 502 -3.12 -23.06 2.65
CA TRP A 502 -2.28 -22.03 3.28
C TRP A 502 -1.25 -21.48 2.29
N VAL A 503 -0.59 -22.35 1.52
CA VAL A 503 0.32 -21.97 0.42
C VAL A 503 -0.39 -21.06 -0.59
N TYR A 504 -1.59 -21.45 -1.05
CA TYR A 504 -2.40 -20.61 -1.93
C TYR A 504 -2.83 -19.30 -1.29
N GLY A 505 -3.14 -19.31 0.01
CA GLY A 505 -3.47 -18.11 0.78
C GLY A 505 -2.32 -17.10 0.84
N LEU A 506 -1.08 -17.60 0.93
CA LEU A 506 0.15 -16.82 0.88
C LEU A 506 0.43 -16.31 -0.53
N MET A 507 0.47 -17.19 -1.54
CA MET A 507 0.69 -16.80 -2.95
C MET A 507 -0.31 -15.74 -3.44
N ARG A 508 -1.60 -15.87 -3.08
CA ARG A 508 -2.62 -14.85 -3.37
C ARG A 508 -2.22 -13.51 -2.76
N GLN A 509 -1.78 -13.50 -1.49
CA GLN A 509 -1.44 -12.26 -0.79
C GLN A 509 -0.16 -11.61 -1.32
N GLU A 510 0.88 -12.39 -1.63
CA GLU A 510 2.17 -11.89 -2.12
C GLU A 510 2.11 -11.29 -3.52
N SER A 511 1.59 -12.03 -4.50
CA SER A 511 1.73 -11.68 -5.93
C SER A 511 0.41 -11.52 -6.67
N ARG A 512 -0.72 -11.90 -6.07
CA ARG A 512 -2.00 -12.14 -6.78
C ARG A 512 -1.80 -13.05 -8.04
N PHE A 513 -0.84 -13.97 -7.96
CA PHE A 513 -0.42 -14.92 -9.01
C PHE A 513 0.32 -14.34 -10.22
N VAL A 514 0.95 -13.17 -10.09
CA VAL A 514 1.87 -12.62 -11.10
C VAL A 514 3.27 -13.19 -10.91
N SER A 515 3.70 -14.10 -11.80
CA SER A 515 5.04 -14.72 -11.75
C SER A 515 6.19 -13.73 -11.99
N GLN A 516 5.92 -12.65 -12.73
CA GLN A 516 6.87 -11.55 -12.96
C GLN A 516 6.77 -10.43 -11.90
N ALA A 517 6.10 -10.67 -10.77
CA ALA A 517 5.98 -9.68 -9.70
C ALA A 517 7.35 -9.31 -9.10
N LYS A 518 7.58 -8.01 -8.89
CA LYS A 518 8.77 -7.49 -8.22
C LYS A 518 8.39 -6.31 -7.30
N SER A 519 8.69 -6.41 -6.01
CA SER A 519 8.47 -5.32 -5.06
C SER A 519 9.52 -4.21 -5.17
N GLY A 520 9.23 -3.04 -4.60
CA GLY A 520 10.18 -1.92 -4.53
C GLY A 520 11.47 -2.22 -3.75
N VAL A 521 11.45 -3.24 -2.88
CA VAL A 521 12.63 -3.73 -2.14
C VAL A 521 13.29 -4.96 -2.80
N GLY A 522 12.80 -5.39 -3.98
CA GLY A 522 13.40 -6.45 -4.79
C GLY A 522 12.89 -7.87 -4.53
N ALA A 523 11.87 -8.05 -3.68
CA ALA A 523 11.18 -9.33 -3.51
C ALA A 523 10.58 -9.79 -4.85
N SER A 524 10.70 -11.07 -5.21
CA SER A 524 10.48 -11.51 -6.61
C SER A 524 9.63 -12.78 -6.74
N GLY A 525 8.77 -12.79 -7.76
CA GLY A 525 7.92 -13.92 -8.18
C GLY A 525 6.68 -14.18 -7.33
N LEU A 526 6.03 -15.33 -7.56
CA LEU A 526 4.72 -15.70 -7.01
C LEU A 526 4.63 -15.66 -5.48
N MET A 527 5.72 -16.02 -4.81
CA MET A 527 5.87 -16.05 -3.34
C MET A 527 6.84 -14.96 -2.83
N GLN A 528 7.13 -13.94 -3.65
CA GLN A 528 7.93 -12.75 -3.32
C GLN A 528 9.22 -13.05 -2.54
N ILE A 529 10.09 -13.89 -3.11
CA ILE A 529 11.36 -14.28 -2.49
C ILE A 529 12.36 -13.13 -2.55
N MET A 530 12.93 -12.75 -1.41
CA MET A 530 13.99 -11.74 -1.35
C MET A 530 15.32 -12.30 -1.91
N PRO A 531 16.14 -11.49 -2.62
CA PRO A 531 17.38 -11.97 -3.25
C PRO A 531 18.42 -12.56 -2.28
N ALA A 532 18.42 -12.13 -1.01
CA ALA A 532 19.25 -12.74 0.03
C ALA A 532 18.75 -14.15 0.40
N THR A 533 17.46 -14.28 0.68
CA THR A 533 16.78 -15.56 0.95
C THR A 533 16.95 -16.54 -0.21
N ALA A 534 16.80 -16.08 -1.46
CA ALA A 534 17.00 -16.94 -2.63
C ALA A 534 18.42 -17.53 -2.71
N ARG A 535 19.47 -16.74 -2.42
CA ARG A 535 20.85 -17.26 -2.37
C ARG A 535 21.05 -18.26 -1.22
N TRP A 536 20.46 -18.00 -0.06
CA TRP A 536 20.51 -18.90 1.10
C TRP A 536 19.81 -20.25 0.79
N ILE A 537 18.62 -20.22 0.20
CA ILE A 537 17.90 -21.42 -0.26
C ILE A 537 18.73 -22.19 -1.29
N ALA A 538 19.29 -21.50 -2.30
CA ALA A 538 20.12 -22.13 -3.32
C ALA A 538 21.35 -22.86 -2.74
N ALA A 539 21.97 -22.30 -1.70
CA ALA A 539 23.06 -22.96 -0.98
C ALA A 539 22.59 -24.21 -0.22
N LYS A 540 21.45 -24.13 0.49
CA LYS A 540 20.85 -25.25 1.24
C LYS A 540 20.30 -26.37 0.34
N LEU A 541 19.85 -26.04 -0.86
CA LEU A 541 19.45 -27.01 -1.90
C LEU A 541 20.63 -27.44 -2.81
N HIS A 542 21.86 -27.02 -2.48
CA HIS A 542 23.11 -27.34 -3.20
C HIS A 542 23.10 -27.02 -4.72
N LEU A 543 22.35 -25.98 -5.11
CA LEU A 543 22.14 -25.57 -6.50
C LEU A 543 23.33 -24.79 -7.05
N LYS A 544 24.37 -25.51 -7.48
CA LYS A 544 25.66 -24.98 -7.96
C LYS A 544 25.58 -23.88 -9.04
N ASN A 545 24.52 -23.88 -9.85
CA ASN A 545 24.35 -22.96 -11.00
C ASN A 545 23.13 -22.02 -10.84
N PHE A 546 22.71 -21.68 -9.61
CA PHE A 546 21.59 -20.77 -9.40
C PHE A 546 21.84 -19.37 -10.01
N GLN A 547 20.92 -18.94 -10.89
CA GLN A 547 20.93 -17.60 -11.48
C GLN A 547 19.81 -16.76 -10.86
N ALA A 548 20.11 -15.54 -10.42
CA ALA A 548 19.12 -14.71 -9.72
C ALA A 548 17.85 -14.42 -10.57
N ALA A 549 17.94 -14.44 -11.90
CA ALA A 549 16.79 -14.31 -12.80
C ALA A 549 15.81 -15.49 -12.73
N SER A 550 16.27 -16.71 -12.43
CA SER A 550 15.39 -17.89 -12.42
C SER A 550 14.38 -17.89 -11.27
N ILE A 551 14.47 -16.94 -10.33
CA ILE A 551 13.46 -16.75 -9.28
C ILE A 551 12.10 -16.27 -9.84
N HIS A 552 12.02 -15.87 -11.11
CA HIS A 552 10.76 -15.59 -11.81
C HIS A 552 10.14 -16.82 -12.48
N GLU A 553 10.89 -17.93 -12.60
CA GLU A 553 10.36 -19.18 -13.13
C GLU A 553 9.46 -19.88 -12.11
N LEU A 554 8.36 -20.46 -12.60
CA LEU A 554 7.27 -21.04 -11.81
C LEU A 554 7.79 -22.02 -10.75
N ASP A 555 8.47 -23.07 -11.20
CA ASP A 555 8.95 -24.17 -10.37
C ASP A 555 10.04 -23.72 -9.38
N THR A 556 10.98 -22.86 -9.81
CA THR A 556 12.01 -22.33 -8.91
C THR A 556 11.40 -21.49 -7.80
N ASN A 557 10.46 -20.59 -8.13
CA ASN A 557 9.84 -19.71 -7.14
C ASN A 557 8.99 -20.50 -6.14
N MET A 558 8.21 -21.47 -6.63
CA MET A 558 7.41 -22.37 -5.80
C MET A 558 8.27 -23.24 -4.89
N GLN A 559 9.31 -23.89 -5.43
CA GLN A 559 10.24 -24.71 -4.66
C GLN A 559 10.89 -23.89 -3.54
N PHE A 560 11.38 -22.69 -3.87
CA PHE A 560 12.09 -21.83 -2.93
C PHE A 560 11.15 -21.30 -1.84
N GLY A 561 9.99 -20.76 -2.22
CA GLY A 561 9.01 -20.23 -1.27
C GLY A 561 8.44 -21.29 -0.34
N MET A 562 8.15 -22.50 -0.84
CA MET A 562 7.63 -23.58 -0.02
C MET A 562 8.72 -24.23 0.86
N TYR A 563 9.96 -24.35 0.39
CA TYR A 563 11.09 -24.76 1.24
C TYR A 563 11.26 -23.78 2.42
N TYR A 564 11.35 -22.47 2.14
CA TYR A 564 11.53 -21.45 3.17
C TYR A 564 10.33 -21.38 4.14
N LEU A 565 9.09 -21.43 3.62
CA LEU A 565 7.87 -21.49 4.43
C LEU A 565 7.87 -22.71 5.36
N LYS A 566 8.40 -23.85 4.91
CA LYS A 566 8.52 -25.04 5.76
C LYS A 566 9.59 -24.89 6.84
N THR A 567 10.78 -24.37 6.51
CA THR A 567 11.85 -24.13 7.49
C THR A 567 11.37 -23.21 8.61
N ILE A 568 10.72 -22.09 8.28
CA ILE A 568 10.22 -21.16 9.31
C ILE A 568 9.04 -21.76 10.10
N GLN A 569 8.20 -22.62 9.50
CA GLN A 569 7.16 -23.37 10.23
C GLN A 569 7.77 -24.32 11.27
N GLN A 570 8.83 -25.06 10.90
CA GLN A 570 9.51 -25.99 11.80
C GLN A 570 10.21 -25.26 12.95
N GLY A 571 10.82 -24.10 12.68
CA GLY A 571 11.44 -23.24 13.71
C GLY A 571 10.46 -22.47 14.60
N LEU A 572 9.15 -22.60 14.38
CA LEU A 572 8.08 -21.84 15.06
C LEU A 572 6.93 -22.76 15.52
N ASP A 573 7.31 -23.87 16.17
CA ASP A 573 6.41 -24.81 16.86
C ASP A 573 5.30 -25.40 15.96
N GLY A 574 5.55 -25.47 14.64
CA GLY A 574 4.58 -25.92 13.65
C GLY A 574 3.51 -24.87 13.26
N SER A 575 3.47 -23.72 13.93
CA SER A 575 2.39 -22.74 13.82
C SER A 575 2.39 -22.03 12.46
N ALA A 576 1.32 -22.22 11.69
CA ALA A 576 1.10 -21.51 10.43
C ALA A 576 0.97 -19.99 10.63
N VAL A 577 0.45 -19.54 11.78
CA VAL A 577 0.33 -18.11 12.12
C VAL A 577 1.69 -17.47 12.36
N LEU A 578 2.53 -18.10 13.21
CA LEU A 578 3.90 -17.62 13.47
C LEU A 578 4.74 -17.67 12.19
N ALA A 579 4.65 -18.74 11.41
CA ALA A 579 5.31 -18.88 10.11
C ALA A 579 4.89 -17.78 9.13
N THR A 580 3.61 -17.43 9.07
CA THR A 580 3.10 -16.35 8.21
C THR A 580 3.61 -14.98 8.65
N ALA A 581 3.65 -14.70 9.96
CA ALA A 581 4.26 -13.47 10.48
C ALA A 581 5.77 -13.42 10.18
N ALA A 582 6.46 -14.56 10.31
CA ALA A 582 7.89 -14.71 10.04
C ALA A 582 8.27 -14.61 8.56
N TYR A 583 7.36 -14.97 7.65
CA TYR A 583 7.60 -14.87 6.21
C TYR A 583 7.75 -13.41 5.78
N ASN A 584 6.89 -12.52 6.30
CA ASN A 584 6.88 -11.09 5.99
C ASN A 584 7.83 -10.26 6.88
N ALA A 585 8.01 -10.60 8.17
CA ALA A 585 8.79 -9.78 9.13
C ALA A 585 10.02 -10.45 9.75
N GLY A 586 10.30 -11.71 9.43
CA GLY A 586 11.42 -12.51 9.96
C GLY A 586 11.06 -13.32 11.23
N PRO A 587 11.60 -14.55 11.39
CA PRO A 587 11.31 -15.41 12.56
C PRO A 587 11.67 -14.77 13.91
N GLY A 588 12.72 -13.94 13.97
CA GLY A 588 13.10 -13.22 15.19
C GLY A 588 12.02 -12.29 15.71
N ARG A 589 11.34 -11.55 14.82
CA ARG A 589 10.19 -10.69 15.18
C ARG A 589 8.97 -11.52 15.54
N ALA A 590 8.65 -12.54 14.73
CA ALA A 590 7.51 -13.42 14.99
C ALA A 590 7.58 -14.11 16.37
N ARG A 591 8.77 -14.58 16.80
CA ARG A 591 9.00 -15.10 18.16
C ARG A 591 8.83 -14.02 19.23
N ARG A 592 9.41 -12.82 19.03
CA ARG A 592 9.37 -11.71 19.99
C ARG A 592 7.95 -11.19 20.25
N TRP A 593 7.04 -11.30 19.28
CA TRP A 593 5.66 -10.85 19.40
C TRP A 593 4.72 -11.79 20.18
N ARG A 594 5.22 -12.97 20.60
CA ARG A 594 4.51 -13.85 21.55
C ARG A 594 4.39 -13.17 22.93
N GLY A 595 3.67 -13.79 23.85
CA GLY A 595 3.59 -13.35 25.24
C GLY A 595 4.29 -14.34 26.17
N ASP A 596 4.44 -13.96 27.44
CA ASP A 596 4.94 -14.85 28.50
C ASP A 596 3.93 -15.95 28.85
N SER A 597 2.68 -15.78 28.41
CA SER A 597 1.59 -16.76 28.44
C SER A 597 1.08 -17.05 27.03
N ALA A 598 0.47 -18.23 26.87
CA ALA A 598 -0.18 -18.61 25.62
C ALA A 598 -1.42 -17.72 25.32
N MET A 599 -1.67 -17.42 24.05
CA MET A 599 -2.75 -16.51 23.63
C MET A 599 -3.46 -16.98 22.35
N GLU A 600 -4.70 -16.54 22.14
CA GLU A 600 -5.47 -16.82 20.93
C GLU A 600 -4.78 -16.27 19.67
N GLY A 601 -4.73 -17.05 18.59
CA GLY A 601 -4.09 -16.65 17.33
C GLY A 601 -4.67 -15.38 16.69
N ALA A 602 -5.95 -15.06 16.93
CA ALA A 602 -6.55 -13.79 16.52
C ALA A 602 -6.01 -12.60 17.33
N ILE A 603 -5.76 -12.77 18.63
CA ILE A 603 -5.18 -11.75 19.52
C ILE A 603 -3.70 -11.54 19.17
N TYR A 604 -2.95 -12.62 18.91
CA TYR A 604 -1.59 -12.51 18.37
C TYR A 604 -1.59 -11.72 17.06
N ALA A 605 -2.37 -12.15 16.06
CA ALA A 605 -2.40 -11.53 14.74
C ALA A 605 -2.76 -10.04 14.79
N GLU A 606 -3.80 -9.65 15.54
CA GLU A 606 -4.21 -8.24 15.63
C GLU A 606 -3.33 -7.39 16.57
N SER A 607 -2.47 -8.00 17.39
CA SER A 607 -1.50 -7.25 18.21
C SER A 607 -0.08 -7.21 17.64
N ILE A 608 0.15 -7.74 16.42
CA ILE A 608 1.42 -7.57 15.69
C ILE A 608 1.70 -6.06 15.49
N PRO A 609 2.87 -5.52 15.94
CA PRO A 609 3.23 -4.10 15.82
C PRO A 609 3.21 -3.54 14.41
N PHE A 610 3.80 -4.25 13.45
CA PHE A 610 3.88 -3.81 12.06
C PHE A 610 2.51 -3.93 11.40
N SER A 611 1.94 -2.81 10.93
CA SER A 611 0.62 -2.76 10.29
C SER A 611 0.55 -3.64 9.05
N GLU A 612 1.59 -3.62 8.21
CA GLU A 612 1.72 -4.51 7.04
C GLU A 612 1.62 -5.98 7.46
N THR A 613 2.45 -6.43 8.40
CA THR A 613 2.50 -7.83 8.84
C THR A 613 1.23 -8.28 9.55
N ARG A 614 0.63 -7.41 10.38
CA ARG A 614 -0.68 -7.62 11.02
C ARG A 614 -1.75 -7.92 9.98
N ASP A 615 -1.84 -7.06 8.97
CA ASP A 615 -2.81 -7.22 7.89
C ASP A 615 -2.49 -8.38 6.95
N TYR A 616 -1.21 -8.64 6.69
CA TYR A 616 -0.72 -9.78 5.91
C TYR A 616 -1.16 -11.09 6.55
N VAL A 617 -0.90 -11.30 7.86
CA VAL A 617 -1.29 -12.52 8.58
C VAL A 617 -2.79 -12.74 8.53
N LYS A 618 -3.60 -11.70 8.81
CA LYS A 618 -5.06 -11.76 8.69
C LYS A 618 -5.50 -12.14 7.27
N LYS A 619 -4.94 -11.48 6.24
CA LYS A 619 -5.29 -11.72 4.83
C LYS A 619 -4.89 -13.14 4.38
N VAL A 620 -3.71 -13.65 4.75
CA VAL A 620 -3.26 -15.01 4.39
C VAL A 620 -4.13 -16.08 5.06
N MET A 621 -4.42 -15.94 6.37
CA MET A 621 -5.25 -16.92 7.10
C MET A 621 -6.70 -16.93 6.61
N TYR A 622 -7.26 -15.75 6.32
CA TYR A 622 -8.56 -15.60 5.65
C TYR A 622 -8.57 -16.26 4.27
N ASN A 623 -7.58 -15.97 3.40
CA ASN A 623 -7.48 -16.58 2.08
C ASN A 623 -7.42 -18.11 2.18
N ALA A 624 -6.63 -18.64 3.13
CA ALA A 624 -6.43 -20.06 3.31
C ALA A 624 -7.73 -20.81 3.65
N VAL A 625 -8.70 -20.20 4.34
CA VAL A 625 -10.01 -20.83 4.55
C VAL A 625 -10.83 -20.92 3.26
N TYR A 626 -10.80 -19.89 2.40
CA TYR A 626 -11.51 -19.94 1.12
C TYR A 626 -10.88 -20.96 0.15
N TYR A 627 -9.56 -21.08 0.16
CA TYR A 627 -8.88 -22.17 -0.57
C TYR A 627 -9.19 -23.54 0.03
N ALA A 628 -9.25 -23.69 1.36
CA ALA A 628 -9.64 -24.95 2.00
C ALA A 628 -11.07 -25.37 1.62
N ARG A 629 -12.02 -24.42 1.64
CA ARG A 629 -13.41 -24.59 1.18
C ARG A 629 -13.46 -25.01 -0.30
N SER A 630 -12.75 -24.29 -1.19
CA SER A 630 -12.70 -24.58 -2.64
C SER A 630 -12.01 -25.91 -2.98
N PHE A 631 -10.99 -26.31 -2.21
CA PHE A 631 -10.21 -27.52 -2.45
C PHE A 631 -10.81 -28.79 -1.81
N GLY A 632 -11.94 -28.69 -1.10
CA GLY A 632 -12.58 -29.82 -0.43
C GLY A 632 -11.81 -30.33 0.79
N GLN A 633 -11.03 -29.48 1.45
CA GLN A 633 -10.33 -29.84 2.67
C GLN A 633 -11.27 -29.87 3.87
N SER A 634 -10.94 -30.67 4.90
CA SER A 634 -11.72 -30.75 6.14
C SER A 634 -11.53 -29.56 7.10
N ASN A 635 -10.36 -28.88 7.09
CA ASN A 635 -10.10 -27.75 7.99
C ASN A 635 -10.45 -26.39 7.37
N THR A 636 -11.75 -26.08 7.39
CA THR A 636 -12.34 -24.83 6.88
C THR A 636 -12.66 -23.80 7.96
N SER A 637 -12.18 -23.97 9.21
CA SER A 637 -12.35 -23.00 10.29
C SER A 637 -11.13 -22.08 10.41
N LEU A 638 -11.38 -20.78 10.42
CA LEU A 638 -10.39 -19.74 10.69
C LEU A 638 -9.93 -19.82 12.16
N LYS A 639 -10.84 -20.06 13.11
CA LYS A 639 -10.47 -20.22 14.53
C LYS A 639 -9.53 -21.40 14.75
N ALA A 640 -9.84 -22.58 14.18
CA ALA A 640 -8.98 -23.76 14.28
C ALA A 640 -7.62 -23.55 13.60
N ARG A 641 -7.59 -22.80 12.49
CA ARG A 641 -6.38 -22.45 11.74
C ARG A 641 -5.50 -21.40 12.44
N LEU A 642 -6.11 -20.49 13.19
CA LEU A 642 -5.40 -19.52 14.05
C LEU A 642 -4.90 -20.18 15.35
N GLY A 643 -5.73 -21.03 15.96
CA GLY A 643 -5.42 -21.82 17.15
C GLY A 643 -5.01 -20.98 18.36
N THR A 644 -4.15 -21.57 19.18
CA THR A 644 -3.48 -20.92 20.30
C THR A 644 -1.99 -20.81 19.99
N ILE A 645 -1.43 -19.62 20.14
CA ILE A 645 0.00 -19.35 20.07
C ILE A 645 0.57 -19.64 21.46
N GLY A 646 1.54 -20.55 21.54
CA GLY A 646 2.26 -20.84 22.77
C GLY A 646 3.00 -19.61 23.32
N ALA A 647 3.32 -19.65 24.61
CA ALA A 647 4.18 -18.65 25.24
C ALA A 647 5.57 -18.59 24.57
N THR A 648 6.33 -17.54 24.85
CA THR A 648 7.77 -17.51 24.56
C THR A 648 8.47 -18.56 25.42
N ALA A 649 8.63 -19.77 24.90
CA ALA A 649 9.48 -20.78 25.51
C ALA A 649 10.89 -20.21 25.74
N GLY A 650 11.41 -20.37 26.96
CA GLY A 650 12.78 -19.99 27.30
C GLY A 650 13.75 -20.66 26.34
N THR A 651 14.67 -19.88 25.76
CA THR A 651 15.43 -20.22 24.55
C THR A 651 16.18 -21.56 24.63
N PRO A 652 15.92 -22.50 23.70
CA PRO A 652 16.91 -22.76 22.65
C PRO A 652 17.14 -21.48 21.84
N GLY A 653 18.39 -21.18 21.49
CA GLY A 653 18.72 -20.06 20.59
C GLY A 653 18.32 -20.36 19.14
N CYS A 654 19.14 -19.96 18.18
CA CYS A 654 19.03 -20.45 16.80
C CYS A 654 19.62 -21.87 16.65
N GLY A 655 19.37 -22.73 17.64
CA GLY A 655 19.92 -24.10 17.78
C GLY A 655 19.29 -25.12 16.83
N GLY A 656 19.08 -24.75 15.56
CA GLY A 656 18.55 -25.57 14.48
C GLY A 656 19.46 -25.50 13.25
N GLU A 657 20.70 -25.97 13.41
CA GLU A 657 21.77 -26.15 12.39
C GLU A 657 22.19 -24.96 11.52
N ASP A 658 21.49 -23.82 11.52
CA ASP A 658 21.85 -22.70 10.63
C ASP A 658 21.49 -21.31 11.19
N GLU A 659 22.39 -20.76 12.00
CA GLU A 659 22.28 -19.38 12.49
C GLU A 659 22.38 -18.34 11.35
N ASN A 660 22.97 -18.72 10.21
CA ASN A 660 23.16 -17.92 8.99
C ASN A 660 21.88 -17.70 8.14
N ALA A 661 20.70 -18.09 8.63
CA ALA A 661 19.45 -17.79 7.93
C ALA A 661 19.23 -16.25 7.86
N PRO A 662 19.01 -15.65 6.68
CA PRO A 662 19.04 -14.19 6.47
C PRO A 662 17.85 -13.40 7.07
N ALA A 663 17.14 -14.00 8.02
CA ALA A 663 16.08 -13.40 8.82
C ALA A 663 16.31 -13.56 10.35
N CYS A 664 17.54 -13.93 10.74
CA CYS A 664 18.08 -13.75 12.09
C CYS A 664 18.62 -12.32 12.28
N ASP A 665 19.38 -11.81 11.30
CA ASP A 665 20.06 -10.51 11.33
C ASP A 665 19.20 -9.35 10.76
N GLN A 666 18.12 -8.99 11.47
CA GLN A 666 17.45 -7.65 11.46
C GLN A 666 16.21 -7.61 12.35
#